data_AF-A0A8C1IQD4-F1
#
_entry.id   AF-A0A8C1IQD4-F1
#
_cell.length_a   1.000
_cell.length_b   1.000
_cell.length_c   1.000
_cell.angle_alpha   90.00
_cell.angle_beta   90.00
_cell.angle_gamma   90.00
#
_symmetry.space_group_name_H-M   'P 1'
#
loop_
_entity.id
_entity.type
_entity.pdbx_description
1 polymer ?
#
loop_
_entity_poly.entity_id
_entity_poly.type
_entity_poly.pdbx_seq_one_letter_code
_entity_poly.pdbx_strand_id
1 'polypeptide(L)'
;MPDTIVQCANEADRRLLTLLEIKILESAEVAVHLVDCIKTGSCKNGEEQTIMTWILNNGSILFLHSEQLLTKTKSLSFIETTQGERKQASDVFDPRNKTFQALFETDFFPPPIYTNTQEMFQSLQRLGLKMVFGIEQCGQSEPITQRIKNILKEYDEEIDIFKELLQNAEDAGATTCKFLLDFRKHRDPPETLFDDGMALCSGPCLWIFNNELFSQEDWKNIVKVGSASKENKVEMIGTFGLGFNSVYHVSDIPSILSGNTLLILDPNVTHLEKHILSKGNPGIKLNPFQERLYKRFPGQFKSHEGIFDCDLSAQNSKKSYNGTLIKLPFRTLEEANKSEISSKVYDEERIQSFKNNLTDNSETHLLFLKKIKSLSLQIVPENASTPPRDDQIHTPLKISREFMTSVAVLNDTFPQEIKSTFRNTDIACNNIIDVSRAHIVKIIQEHSERSLTQYWLLYSCFGTQDSLQMFQKRTDQEHVISFPIGGVAVPLHREVKTKAWYPDESLIGQAFCFLPLSIETGLPVHVNGTFAVTSNRKSLWEKGVKSEWNKALLKDAVTSAYITTLLELKKMAQNGHIQNYSFYAFWPNTERVSKTFFPLVESFYSAVAQNGNGKSMDLFSNGHSWCSMDKAKFLNPKIEKNQAVGDIAMKVFLSLGTSCVVSLPTWVRDSFYYCGFKEMIKQKTINWPEFYSIVLKNLSAVDTHNRNLLVLNIPIQLLAMQNHFHSFSLRITLLM
;
A
#
# COMPACT_ATOMS: atom_id res chain seq x y z
N MET A 1 27.88 -11.64 -60.27
CA MET A 1 27.83 -10.19 -60.01
C MET A 1 27.59 -9.49 -61.34
N PRO A 2 26.82 -8.39 -61.40
CA PRO A 2 26.63 -7.61 -62.62
C PRO A 2 27.97 -7.06 -63.13
N ASP A 3 28.11 -6.88 -64.45
CA ASP A 3 29.33 -6.37 -65.10
C ASP A 3 29.72 -4.93 -64.66
N THR A 4 28.86 -4.27 -63.87
CA THR A 4 29.03 -2.91 -63.35
C THR A 4 29.56 -2.82 -61.91
N ILE A 5 29.80 -3.96 -61.24
CA ILE A 5 30.30 -4.00 -59.86
C ILE A 5 31.70 -4.60 -59.81
N VAL A 6 32.68 -3.81 -59.35
CA VAL A 6 34.06 -4.26 -59.18
C VAL A 6 34.26 -4.83 -57.78
N GLN A 7 34.84 -6.03 -57.68
CA GLN A 7 35.15 -6.65 -56.40
C GLN A 7 36.31 -5.91 -55.71
N CYS A 8 36.06 -5.42 -54.50
CA CYS A 8 37.10 -4.93 -53.59
C CYS A 8 37.65 -6.12 -52.80
N ALA A 9 38.81 -6.66 -53.18
CA ALA A 9 39.33 -7.92 -52.64
C ALA A 9 40.20 -7.70 -51.39
N ASN A 10 40.81 -6.53 -51.25
CA ASN A 10 41.71 -6.23 -50.14
C ASN A 10 41.68 -4.74 -49.73
N GLU A 11 42.36 -4.41 -48.63
CA GLU A 11 42.41 -3.05 -48.09
C GLU A 11 43.13 -2.04 -49.01
N ALA A 12 44.03 -2.49 -49.89
CA ALA A 12 44.65 -1.63 -50.89
C ALA A 12 43.65 -1.23 -51.98
N ASP A 13 42.81 -2.17 -52.45
CA ASP A 13 41.71 -1.89 -53.37
C ASP A 13 40.73 -0.89 -52.74
N ARG A 14 40.39 -1.08 -51.46
CA ARG A 14 39.49 -0.19 -50.72
C ARG A 14 40.02 1.24 -50.69
N ARG A 15 41.31 1.42 -50.41
CA ARG A 15 41.96 2.75 -50.38
C ARG A 15 42.00 3.39 -51.77
N LEU A 16 42.33 2.61 -52.80
CA LEU A 16 42.37 3.09 -54.18
C LEU A 16 40.97 3.51 -54.68
N LEU A 17 39.94 2.70 -54.45
CA LEU A 17 38.56 3.01 -54.83
C LEU A 17 38.03 4.24 -54.08
N THR A 18 38.41 4.42 -52.82
CA THR A 18 38.07 5.63 -52.04
C THR A 18 38.74 6.88 -52.63
N LEU A 19 40.00 6.78 -53.07
CA LEU A 19 40.71 7.90 -53.72
C LEU A 19 40.17 8.25 -55.11
N LEU A 20 39.56 7.28 -55.80
CA LEU A 20 38.89 7.47 -57.09
C LEU A 20 37.43 7.93 -56.96
N GLU A 21 36.97 8.23 -55.73
CA GLU A 21 35.58 8.62 -55.42
C GLU A 21 34.52 7.59 -55.87
N ILE A 22 34.90 6.32 -55.97
CA ILE A 22 33.99 5.24 -56.34
C ILE A 22 33.20 4.81 -55.10
N LYS A 23 31.86 4.82 -55.18
CA LYS A 23 30.98 4.42 -54.08
C LYS A 23 31.25 2.96 -53.69
N ILE A 24 31.64 2.74 -52.43
CA ILE A 24 31.73 1.40 -51.83
C ILE A 24 30.34 0.99 -51.36
N LEU A 25 29.84 -0.11 -51.90
CA LEU A 25 28.53 -0.65 -51.53
C LEU A 25 28.63 -1.53 -50.28
N GLU A 26 27.69 -1.37 -49.37
CA GLU A 26 27.54 -2.28 -48.22
C GLU A 26 26.90 -3.61 -48.64
N SER A 27 27.06 -4.65 -47.82
CA SER A 27 26.53 -5.99 -48.11
C SER A 27 25.02 -6.01 -48.39
N ALA A 28 24.24 -5.16 -47.74
CA ALA A 28 22.80 -5.04 -47.98
C ALA A 28 22.49 -4.34 -49.31
N GLU A 29 23.25 -3.31 -49.70
CA GLU A 29 23.10 -2.64 -51.00
C GLU A 29 23.48 -3.57 -52.16
N VAL A 30 24.55 -4.36 -51.99
CA VAL A 30 24.93 -5.41 -52.96
C VAL A 30 23.81 -6.45 -53.08
N ALA A 31 23.22 -6.87 -51.97
CA ALA A 31 22.09 -7.81 -51.98
C ALA A 31 20.86 -7.26 -52.72
N VAL A 32 20.58 -5.95 -52.63
CA VAL A 32 19.48 -5.31 -53.39
C VAL A 32 19.73 -5.45 -54.89
N HIS A 33 20.94 -5.15 -55.35
CA HIS A 33 21.31 -5.31 -56.76
C HIS A 33 21.22 -6.76 -57.22
N LEU A 34 21.65 -7.72 -56.40
CA LEU A 34 21.55 -9.15 -56.71
C LEU A 34 20.10 -9.62 -56.84
N VAL A 35 19.21 -9.17 -55.95
CA VAL A 35 17.76 -9.45 -56.03
C VAL A 35 17.15 -8.85 -57.29
N ASP A 36 17.56 -7.64 -57.68
CA ASP A 36 17.11 -7.02 -58.92
C ASP A 36 17.57 -7.82 -60.16
N CYS A 37 18.79 -8.36 -60.17
CA CYS A 37 19.27 -9.22 -61.26
C CYS A 37 18.47 -10.52 -61.38
N ILE A 38 18.08 -11.14 -60.26
CA ILE A 38 17.20 -12.32 -60.28
C ILE A 38 15.83 -11.93 -60.85
N LYS A 39 15.30 -10.77 -60.44
CA LYS A 39 14.00 -10.28 -60.91
C LYS A 39 13.99 -9.98 -62.41
N THR A 40 15.08 -9.46 -62.96
CA THR A 40 15.22 -9.14 -64.40
C THR A 40 15.68 -10.32 -65.26
N GLY A 41 15.92 -11.49 -64.65
CA GLY A 41 16.41 -12.68 -65.36
C GLY A 41 17.83 -12.51 -65.93
N SER A 42 18.62 -11.63 -65.34
CA SER A 42 19.99 -11.31 -65.81
C SER A 42 21.07 -12.20 -65.17
N CYS A 43 20.67 -13.13 -64.29
CA CYS A 43 21.57 -14.11 -63.66
C CYS A 43 21.82 -15.32 -64.57
N LYS A 44 23.03 -15.91 -64.50
CA LYS A 44 23.32 -17.16 -65.23
C LYS A 44 22.60 -18.34 -64.56
N ASN A 45 22.27 -19.37 -65.33
CA ASN A 45 21.61 -20.58 -64.82
C ASN A 45 22.38 -21.16 -63.60
N GLY A 46 21.70 -21.27 -62.45
CA GLY A 46 22.25 -21.76 -61.18
C GLY A 46 22.80 -20.70 -60.21
N GLU A 47 23.02 -19.46 -60.65
CA GLU A 47 23.52 -18.39 -59.75
C GLU A 47 22.45 -17.90 -58.76
N GLU A 48 21.18 -17.90 -59.18
CA GLU A 48 20.05 -17.40 -58.39
C GLU A 48 19.88 -18.14 -57.06
N GLN A 49 20.00 -19.47 -57.09
CA GLN A 49 19.90 -20.31 -55.90
C GLN A 49 21.04 -20.02 -54.92
N THR A 50 22.25 -19.80 -55.44
CA THR A 50 23.44 -19.47 -54.62
C THR A 50 23.28 -18.11 -53.96
N ILE A 51 22.79 -17.11 -54.72
CA ILE A 51 22.50 -15.78 -54.21
C ILE A 51 21.44 -15.84 -53.12
N MET A 52 20.31 -16.51 -53.38
CA MET A 52 19.20 -16.55 -52.44
C MET A 52 19.52 -17.33 -51.17
N THR A 53 20.26 -18.44 -51.27
CA THR A 53 20.72 -19.17 -50.08
C THR A 53 21.67 -18.32 -49.23
N TRP A 54 22.58 -17.54 -49.84
CA TRP A 54 23.41 -16.58 -49.10
C TRP A 54 22.57 -15.47 -48.44
N ILE A 55 21.60 -14.88 -49.15
CA ILE A 55 20.71 -13.85 -48.61
C ILE A 55 19.91 -14.41 -47.43
N LEU A 56 19.30 -15.59 -47.57
CA LEU A 56 18.52 -16.24 -46.51
C LEU A 56 19.38 -16.61 -45.31
N ASN A 57 20.63 -17.04 -45.51
CA ASN A 57 21.49 -17.42 -44.40
C ASN A 57 22.01 -16.19 -43.61
N ASN A 58 22.03 -15.02 -44.24
CA ASN A 58 22.49 -13.76 -43.63
C ASN A 58 21.34 -12.76 -43.40
N GLY A 59 20.09 -13.18 -43.60
CA GLY A 59 18.91 -12.31 -43.61
C GLY A 59 18.62 -11.62 -42.27
N SER A 60 19.08 -12.19 -41.16
CA SER A 60 18.96 -11.58 -39.82
C SER A 60 19.61 -10.19 -39.77
N ILE A 61 20.77 -10.04 -40.44
CA ILE A 61 21.55 -8.81 -40.56
C ILE A 61 21.09 -8.02 -41.79
N LEU A 62 21.00 -8.65 -42.95
CA LEU A 62 20.76 -7.93 -44.21
C LEU A 62 19.39 -7.23 -44.25
N PHE A 63 18.33 -7.90 -43.78
CA PHE A 63 16.98 -7.31 -43.77
C PHE A 63 16.79 -6.25 -42.67
N LEU A 64 17.63 -6.27 -41.62
CA LEU A 64 17.61 -5.24 -40.58
C LEU A 64 18.21 -3.92 -41.10
N HIS A 65 19.25 -4.01 -41.93
CA HIS A 65 19.96 -2.85 -42.47
C HIS A 65 19.36 -2.30 -43.77
N SER A 66 18.40 -3.00 -44.41
CA SER A 66 17.73 -2.53 -45.62
C SER A 66 16.28 -3.00 -45.73
N GLU A 67 15.35 -2.09 -45.49
CA GLU A 67 13.91 -2.33 -45.71
C GLU A 67 13.58 -2.53 -47.20
N GLN A 68 14.33 -1.85 -48.08
CA GLN A 68 14.20 -2.00 -49.52
C GLN A 68 14.51 -3.44 -49.97
N LEU A 69 15.59 -4.03 -49.43
CA LEU A 69 15.94 -5.43 -49.68
C LEU A 69 14.84 -6.37 -49.23
N LEU A 70 14.32 -6.18 -48.02
CA LEU A 70 13.24 -7.00 -47.47
C LEU A 70 11.99 -6.96 -48.36
N THR A 71 11.58 -5.76 -48.78
CA THR A 71 10.39 -5.56 -49.62
C THR A 71 10.55 -6.19 -50.99
N LYS A 72 11.70 -5.99 -51.65
CA LYS A 72 11.99 -6.59 -52.96
C LYS A 72 12.03 -8.12 -52.88
N THR A 73 12.69 -8.66 -51.86
CA THR A 73 12.82 -10.11 -51.66
C THR A 73 11.48 -10.77 -51.33
N LYS A 74 10.59 -10.10 -50.57
CA LYS A 74 9.22 -10.59 -50.29
C LYS A 74 8.42 -10.83 -51.58
N SER A 75 8.55 -9.93 -52.54
CA SER A 75 7.83 -9.99 -53.83
C SER A 75 8.47 -10.90 -54.87
N LEU A 76 9.62 -11.50 -54.57
CA LEU A 76 10.40 -12.28 -55.52
C LEU A 76 9.97 -13.76 -55.50
N SER A 77 9.63 -14.30 -56.67
CA SER A 77 9.40 -15.74 -56.85
C SER A 77 10.73 -16.45 -57.10
N PHE A 78 11.41 -16.85 -56.02
CA PHE A 78 12.76 -17.44 -56.08
C PHE A 78 12.83 -18.88 -55.59
N ILE A 79 11.77 -19.39 -54.96
CA ILE A 79 11.72 -20.76 -54.45
C ILE A 79 11.34 -21.65 -55.60
N GLU A 80 12.31 -22.38 -56.14
CA GLU A 80 12.08 -23.39 -57.17
C GLU A 80 11.59 -24.68 -56.52
N THR A 81 10.38 -25.12 -56.83
CA THR A 81 9.78 -26.35 -56.28
C THR A 81 10.34 -27.60 -56.96
N THR A 82 9.98 -28.79 -56.46
CA THR A 82 10.45 -30.05 -57.06
C THR A 82 9.88 -30.31 -58.46
N GLN A 83 8.81 -29.60 -58.84
CA GLN A 83 8.24 -29.61 -60.20
C GLN A 83 8.76 -28.48 -61.11
N GLY A 84 9.70 -27.64 -60.63
CA GLY A 84 10.30 -26.55 -61.41
C GLY A 84 9.46 -25.26 -61.44
N GLU A 85 8.42 -25.14 -60.61
CA GLU A 85 7.67 -23.89 -60.45
C GLU A 85 8.42 -22.89 -59.57
N ARG A 86 8.30 -21.60 -59.86
CA ARG A 86 8.84 -20.53 -59.03
C ARG A 86 7.78 -19.93 -58.13
N LYS A 87 7.96 -20.05 -56.82
CA LYS A 87 7.03 -19.55 -55.80
C LYS A 87 7.65 -18.46 -54.93
N GLN A 88 6.81 -17.58 -54.39
CA GLN A 88 7.22 -16.65 -53.35
C GLN A 88 7.29 -17.36 -52.00
N ALA A 89 8.00 -16.78 -51.04
CA ALA A 89 7.98 -17.29 -49.67
C ALA A 89 6.56 -17.34 -49.08
N SER A 90 5.68 -16.40 -49.46
CA SER A 90 4.27 -16.37 -49.05
C SER A 90 3.38 -17.44 -49.69
N ASP A 91 3.86 -18.16 -50.69
CA ASP A 91 3.08 -19.17 -51.39
C ASP A 91 3.31 -20.58 -50.83
N VAL A 92 4.35 -20.75 -50.01
CA VAL A 92 4.74 -22.04 -49.43
C VAL A 92 4.52 -22.07 -47.91
N PHE A 93 4.37 -23.27 -47.35
CA PHE A 93 4.13 -23.51 -45.93
C PHE A 93 5.40 -23.91 -45.17
N ASP A 94 5.41 -23.74 -43.85
CA ASP A 94 6.51 -24.19 -43.01
C ASP A 94 6.64 -25.73 -43.04
N PRO A 95 7.75 -26.28 -43.57
CA PRO A 95 7.95 -27.73 -43.66
C PRO A 95 8.16 -28.39 -42.30
N ARG A 96 8.34 -27.65 -41.19
CA ARG A 96 8.45 -28.25 -39.85
C ARG A 96 7.08 -28.57 -39.24
N ASN A 97 6.00 -28.05 -39.80
CA ASN A 97 4.66 -28.31 -39.33
C ASN A 97 4.13 -29.65 -39.89
N LYS A 98 4.14 -30.69 -39.05
CA LYS A 98 3.66 -32.04 -39.41
C LYS A 98 2.21 -32.05 -39.91
N THR A 99 1.37 -31.15 -39.42
CA THR A 99 -0.02 -31.03 -39.88
C THR A 99 -0.08 -30.57 -41.33
N PHE A 100 0.74 -29.60 -41.72
CA PHE A 100 0.82 -29.17 -43.13
C PHE A 100 1.40 -30.27 -44.01
N GLN A 101 2.46 -30.95 -43.56
CA GLN A 101 3.04 -32.08 -44.30
C GLN A 101 2.02 -33.21 -44.57
N ALA A 102 1.02 -33.37 -43.69
CA ALA A 102 -0.06 -34.34 -43.89
C ALA A 102 -1.18 -33.83 -44.83
N LEU A 103 -1.28 -32.52 -45.04
CA LEU A 103 -2.36 -31.88 -45.81
C LEU A 103 -1.95 -31.46 -47.22
N PHE A 104 -0.66 -31.19 -47.47
CA PHE A 104 -0.17 -30.69 -48.74
C PHE A 104 0.96 -31.54 -49.30
N GLU A 105 1.08 -31.56 -50.64
CA GLU A 105 2.17 -32.23 -51.34
C GLU A 105 3.50 -31.47 -51.18
N THR A 106 4.62 -32.13 -51.51
CA THR A 106 5.99 -31.59 -51.33
C THR A 106 6.21 -30.23 -52.00
N ASP A 107 5.47 -29.94 -53.07
CA ASP A 107 5.57 -28.70 -53.85
C ASP A 107 4.94 -27.47 -53.19
N PHE A 108 4.26 -27.65 -52.06
CA PHE A 108 3.76 -26.58 -51.22
C PHE A 108 4.76 -26.18 -50.12
N PHE A 109 5.95 -26.78 -50.10
CA PHE A 109 7.00 -26.51 -49.14
C PHE A 109 8.28 -26.03 -49.84
N PRO A 110 9.06 -25.15 -49.22
CA PRO A 110 10.39 -24.82 -49.72
C PRO A 110 11.29 -26.07 -49.68
N PRO A 111 12.03 -26.38 -50.76
CA PRO A 111 12.97 -27.51 -50.74
C PRO A 111 14.08 -27.35 -49.69
N PRO A 112 14.76 -28.46 -49.30
CA PRO A 112 15.81 -28.46 -48.29
C PRO A 112 16.91 -27.41 -48.49
N ILE A 113 17.26 -27.11 -49.75
CA ILE A 113 18.29 -26.12 -50.09
C ILE A 113 18.02 -24.73 -49.50
N TYR A 114 16.75 -24.32 -49.36
CA TYR A 114 16.36 -23.04 -48.76
C TYR A 114 16.07 -23.14 -47.25
N THR A 115 16.20 -24.32 -46.66
CA THR A 115 15.81 -24.62 -45.26
C THR A 115 16.88 -25.40 -44.49
N ASN A 116 18.12 -25.43 -44.99
CA ASN A 116 19.22 -26.19 -44.37
C ASN A 116 19.69 -25.62 -43.03
N THR A 117 19.46 -24.34 -42.75
CA THR A 117 19.88 -23.67 -41.51
C THR A 117 18.71 -22.99 -40.82
N GLN A 118 18.83 -22.79 -39.51
CA GLN A 118 17.81 -22.09 -38.72
C GLN A 118 17.67 -20.62 -39.16
N GLU A 119 18.77 -20.00 -39.59
CA GLU A 119 18.84 -18.64 -40.12
C GLU A 119 18.01 -18.52 -41.40
N MET A 120 18.11 -19.49 -42.31
CA MET A 120 17.30 -19.51 -43.53
C MET A 120 15.80 -19.61 -43.24
N PHE A 121 15.40 -20.42 -42.24
CA PHE A 121 14.01 -20.51 -41.80
C PHE A 121 13.49 -19.17 -41.27
N GLN A 122 14.25 -18.50 -40.40
CA GLN A 122 13.87 -17.20 -39.86
C GLN A 122 13.74 -16.14 -40.95
N SER A 123 14.64 -16.18 -41.93
CA SER A 123 14.58 -15.32 -43.11
C SER A 123 13.34 -15.59 -43.94
N LEU A 124 13.01 -16.87 -44.22
CA LEU A 124 11.78 -17.24 -44.93
C LEU A 124 10.51 -16.82 -44.17
N GLN A 125 10.48 -16.96 -42.84
CA GLN A 125 9.39 -16.47 -42.00
C GLN A 125 9.20 -14.96 -42.14
N ARG A 126 10.29 -14.18 -42.09
CA ARG A 126 10.26 -12.73 -42.34
C ARG A 126 9.77 -12.38 -43.75
N LEU A 127 10.04 -13.25 -44.73
CA LEU A 127 9.62 -13.08 -46.12
C LEU A 127 8.18 -13.53 -46.40
N GLY A 128 7.49 -14.13 -45.42
CA GLY A 128 6.06 -14.46 -45.51
C GLY A 128 5.71 -15.95 -45.53
N LEU A 129 6.65 -16.86 -45.23
CA LEU A 129 6.40 -18.30 -45.10
C LEU A 129 5.12 -18.58 -44.29
N LYS A 130 4.17 -19.32 -44.87
CA LYS A 130 2.87 -19.58 -44.23
C LYS A 130 3.02 -20.48 -43.02
N MET A 131 2.72 -19.91 -41.85
CA MET A 131 2.77 -20.60 -40.56
C MET A 131 1.41 -21.15 -40.12
N VAL A 132 0.30 -20.68 -40.71
CA VAL A 132 -1.09 -21.04 -40.34
C VAL A 132 -1.93 -21.25 -41.61
N PHE A 133 -2.85 -22.22 -41.59
CA PHE A 133 -3.77 -22.51 -42.71
C PHE A 133 -5.20 -22.12 -42.33
N GLY A 134 -5.76 -21.08 -42.96
CA GLY A 134 -7.20 -20.74 -42.90
C GLY A 134 -7.79 -20.42 -41.52
N ILE A 135 -7.00 -20.49 -40.45
CA ILE A 135 -7.40 -20.22 -39.06
C ILE A 135 -6.64 -18.97 -38.63
N GLU A 136 -7.33 -17.85 -38.55
CA GLU A 136 -6.78 -16.62 -37.98
C GLU A 136 -6.96 -16.64 -36.47
N GLN A 137 -5.89 -16.39 -35.72
CA GLN A 137 -6.00 -16.16 -34.29
C GLN A 137 -6.72 -14.83 -34.07
N CYS A 138 -7.98 -14.90 -33.63
CA CYS A 138 -8.81 -13.73 -33.30
C CYS A 138 -9.42 -13.92 -31.90
N GLY A 139 -9.37 -12.88 -31.08
CA GLY A 139 -9.84 -12.92 -29.70
C GLY A 139 -9.83 -11.53 -29.06
N GLN A 140 -10.43 -11.42 -27.88
CA GLN A 140 -10.42 -10.18 -27.11
C GLN A 140 -9.01 -9.90 -26.60
N SER A 141 -8.58 -8.64 -26.70
CA SER A 141 -7.35 -8.14 -26.09
C SER A 141 -7.61 -6.76 -25.48
N GLU A 142 -6.93 -6.46 -24.37
CA GLU A 142 -6.94 -5.13 -23.76
C GLU A 142 -5.51 -4.58 -23.82
N PRO A 143 -5.27 -3.40 -24.42
CA PRO A 143 -3.97 -2.74 -24.36
C PRO A 143 -3.55 -2.47 -22.92
N ILE A 144 -2.26 -2.68 -22.61
CA ILE A 144 -1.71 -2.44 -21.27
C ILE A 144 -1.91 -0.99 -20.80
N THR A 145 -1.80 -0.02 -21.73
CA THR A 145 -2.09 1.40 -21.48
C THR A 145 -3.53 1.61 -21.03
N GLN A 146 -4.50 0.95 -21.70
CA GLN A 146 -5.92 1.01 -21.35
C GLN A 146 -6.20 0.34 -19.99
N ARG A 147 -5.54 -0.80 -19.70
CA ARG A 147 -5.63 -1.46 -18.39
C ARG A 147 -5.14 -0.55 -17.27
N ILE A 148 -3.95 0.04 -17.42
CA ILE A 148 -3.38 0.98 -16.43
C ILE A 148 -4.30 2.18 -16.27
N LYS A 149 -4.77 2.78 -17.37
CA LYS A 149 -5.72 3.91 -17.35
C LYS A 149 -7.00 3.59 -16.57
N ASN A 150 -7.54 2.39 -16.72
CA ASN A 150 -8.71 1.95 -15.98
C ASN A 150 -8.40 1.77 -14.49
N ILE A 151 -7.23 1.22 -14.13
CA ILE A 151 -6.76 1.15 -12.74
C ILE A 151 -6.68 2.56 -12.15
N LEU A 152 -6.06 3.52 -12.85
CA LEU A 152 -5.94 4.91 -12.39
C LEU A 152 -7.29 5.62 -12.18
N LYS A 153 -8.39 5.19 -12.82
CA LYS A 153 -9.72 5.74 -12.54
C LYS A 153 -10.30 5.27 -11.21
N GLU A 154 -9.76 4.17 -10.65
CA GLU A 154 -10.14 3.68 -9.34
C GLU A 154 -9.33 4.32 -8.20
N TYR A 155 -8.24 5.02 -8.51
CA TYR A 155 -7.43 5.77 -7.55
C TYR A 155 -7.60 7.26 -7.85
N ASP A 156 -8.31 7.98 -6.98
CA ASP A 156 -8.66 9.38 -7.26
C ASP A 156 -7.62 10.38 -6.71
N GLU A 157 -6.48 9.94 -6.16
CA GLU A 157 -5.56 10.84 -5.44
C GLU A 157 -4.07 10.63 -5.72
N GLU A 158 -3.34 11.74 -5.74
CA GLU A 158 -1.87 11.78 -5.67
C GLU A 158 -1.33 11.25 -4.32
N ILE A 159 -2.13 11.38 -3.25
CA ILE A 159 -1.84 10.89 -1.90
C ILE A 159 -1.71 9.36 -1.87
N ASP A 160 -2.43 8.66 -2.73
CA ASP A 160 -2.41 7.20 -2.74
C ASP A 160 -1.03 6.67 -3.16
N ILE A 161 -0.32 7.36 -4.06
CA ILE A 161 1.04 6.99 -4.49
C ILE A 161 1.98 6.85 -3.28
N PHE A 162 1.89 7.81 -2.37
CA PHE A 162 2.72 7.83 -1.17
C PHE A 162 2.43 6.65 -0.27
N LYS A 163 1.16 6.41 0.03
CA LYS A 163 0.71 5.31 0.89
C LYS A 163 1.05 3.96 0.27
N GLU A 164 0.86 3.79 -1.03
CA GLU A 164 1.18 2.55 -1.74
C GLU A 164 2.69 2.27 -1.77
N LEU A 165 3.53 3.27 -2.02
CA LEU A 165 4.99 3.11 -1.99
C LEU A 165 5.52 2.87 -0.57
N LEU A 166 4.94 3.53 0.43
CA LEU A 166 5.26 3.30 1.84
C LEU A 166 4.86 1.88 2.27
N GLN A 167 3.69 1.41 1.84
CA GLN A 167 3.20 0.05 2.10
C GLN A 167 4.08 -1.00 1.41
N ASN A 168 4.53 -0.75 0.18
CA ASN A 168 5.48 -1.63 -0.51
C ASN A 168 6.81 -1.75 0.24
N ALA A 169 7.32 -0.64 0.78
CA ALA A 169 8.53 -0.64 1.61
C ALA A 169 8.32 -1.40 2.93
N GLU A 170 7.16 -1.23 3.58
CA GLU A 170 6.81 -1.95 4.81
C GLU A 170 6.70 -3.47 4.56
N ASP A 171 6.03 -3.88 3.47
CA ASP A 171 5.88 -5.28 3.07
C ASP A 171 7.24 -5.93 2.74
N ALA A 172 8.19 -5.15 2.19
CA ALA A 172 9.57 -5.58 1.98
C ALA A 172 10.37 -5.72 3.28
N GLY A 173 9.86 -5.18 4.40
CA GLY A 173 10.51 -5.22 5.70
C GLY A 173 11.36 -3.99 6.03
N ALA A 174 11.23 -2.90 5.26
CA ALA A 174 12.07 -1.72 5.41
C ALA A 174 11.89 -1.03 6.76
N THR A 175 12.96 -0.41 7.22
CA THR A 175 12.96 0.39 8.46
C THR A 175 12.94 1.89 8.19
N THR A 176 13.31 2.29 6.97
CA THR A 176 13.25 3.67 6.52
C THR A 176 12.69 3.76 5.11
N CYS A 177 11.88 4.78 4.87
CA CYS A 177 11.42 5.18 3.55
C CYS A 177 11.72 6.68 3.36
N LYS A 178 12.33 7.07 2.26
CA LYS A 178 12.68 8.47 1.97
C LYS A 178 12.14 8.86 0.61
N PHE A 179 11.59 10.05 0.52
CA PHE A 179 11.12 10.67 -0.70
C PHE A 179 12.01 11.87 -0.99
N LEU A 180 12.35 12.11 -2.26
CA LEU A 180 13.14 13.25 -2.67
C LEU A 180 12.57 13.85 -3.95
N LEU A 181 12.16 15.12 -3.88
CA LEU A 181 11.80 15.92 -5.03
C LEU A 181 13.08 16.53 -5.62
N ASP A 182 13.45 16.08 -6.80
CA ASP A 182 14.63 16.54 -7.50
C ASP A 182 14.21 17.49 -8.62
N PHE A 183 14.54 18.77 -8.49
CA PHE A 183 14.24 19.79 -9.50
C PHE A 183 15.38 20.00 -10.50
N ARG A 184 16.50 19.27 -10.37
CA ARG A 184 17.63 19.37 -11.31
C ARG A 184 17.16 19.02 -12.72
N LYS A 185 17.72 19.73 -13.70
CA LYS A 185 17.49 19.46 -15.12
C LYS A 185 18.80 18.99 -15.75
N HIS A 186 18.80 17.76 -16.21
CA HIS A 186 19.90 17.17 -16.95
C HIS A 186 19.73 17.48 -18.44
N ARG A 187 20.82 17.80 -19.13
CA ARG A 187 20.83 18.14 -20.57
C ARG A 187 21.99 17.41 -21.24
N ASP A 188 22.04 16.11 -21.02
CA ASP A 188 23.08 15.28 -21.60
C ASP A 188 22.78 15.00 -23.08
N PRO A 189 23.81 14.80 -23.92
CA PRO A 189 23.62 14.58 -25.35
C PRO A 189 22.75 13.33 -25.62
N PRO A 190 21.83 13.35 -26.60
CA PRO A 190 20.92 12.24 -26.89
C PRO A 190 21.63 10.89 -27.10
N GLU A 191 22.82 10.91 -27.72
CA GLU A 191 23.64 9.71 -27.96
C GLU A 191 24.18 9.04 -26.69
N THR A 192 24.08 9.72 -25.54
CA THR A 192 24.47 9.20 -24.22
C THR A 192 23.28 8.65 -23.41
N LEU A 193 22.08 8.66 -24.00
CA LEU A 193 20.85 8.10 -23.45
C LEU A 193 20.53 6.74 -24.09
N PHE A 194 19.65 5.95 -23.48
CA PHE A 194 19.22 4.69 -24.08
C PHE A 194 18.50 4.89 -25.41
N ASP A 195 17.69 5.94 -25.49
CA ASP A 195 16.95 6.35 -26.67
C ASP A 195 16.68 7.87 -26.64
N ASP A 196 16.26 8.43 -27.76
CA ASP A 196 16.02 9.87 -27.93
C ASP A 196 14.84 10.33 -27.05
N GLY A 197 13.81 9.48 -26.91
CA GLY A 197 12.65 9.75 -26.06
C GLY A 197 12.99 9.89 -24.57
N MET A 198 14.08 9.28 -24.09
CA MET A 198 14.54 9.42 -22.70
C MET A 198 14.97 10.85 -22.34
N ALA A 199 15.18 11.73 -23.33
CA ALA A 199 15.52 13.13 -23.08
C ALA A 199 14.43 13.84 -22.24
N LEU A 200 13.15 13.47 -22.42
CA LEU A 200 12.02 14.01 -21.66
C LEU A 200 12.10 13.66 -20.16
N CYS A 201 12.78 12.57 -19.82
CA CYS A 201 12.96 12.10 -18.44
C CYS A 201 14.09 12.82 -17.66
N SER A 202 14.70 13.84 -18.26
CA SER A 202 15.83 14.57 -17.71
C SER A 202 15.43 15.80 -16.88
N GLY A 203 14.14 16.09 -16.77
CA GLY A 203 13.59 17.15 -15.94
C GLY A 203 13.34 16.75 -14.48
N PRO A 204 12.52 17.56 -13.75
CA PRO A 204 12.17 17.27 -12.37
C PRO A 204 11.57 15.87 -12.18
N CYS A 205 11.88 15.23 -11.06
CA CYS A 205 11.39 13.89 -10.76
C CYS A 205 11.21 13.65 -9.26
N LEU A 206 10.45 12.60 -8.93
CA LEU A 206 10.33 12.08 -7.58
C LEU A 206 11.20 10.82 -7.44
N TRP A 207 12.09 10.83 -6.46
CA TRP A 207 12.84 9.66 -6.02
C TRP A 207 12.23 9.08 -4.76
N ILE A 208 12.20 7.75 -4.68
CA ILE A 208 11.74 7.02 -3.51
C ILE A 208 12.78 5.98 -3.15
N PHE A 209 13.23 6.00 -1.90
CA PHE A 209 14.20 5.07 -1.37
C PHE A 209 13.63 4.27 -0.20
N ASN A 210 13.93 2.98 -0.17
CA ASN A 210 13.83 2.17 1.05
C ASN A 210 15.06 1.27 1.19
N ASN A 211 15.36 0.88 2.43
CA ASN A 211 16.60 0.16 2.75
C ASN A 211 16.52 -1.36 2.55
N GLU A 212 15.53 -1.87 1.82
CA GLU A 212 15.38 -3.30 1.51
C GLU A 212 15.54 -3.58 0.02
N LEU A 213 15.84 -4.84 -0.30
CA LEU A 213 16.08 -5.31 -1.66
C LEU A 213 14.86 -6.05 -2.21
N PHE A 214 14.63 -5.94 -3.52
CA PHE A 214 13.65 -6.75 -4.22
C PHE A 214 14.09 -8.22 -4.23
N SER A 215 13.20 -9.10 -3.80
CA SER A 215 13.35 -10.55 -3.97
C SER A 215 13.11 -10.97 -5.44
N GLN A 216 13.48 -12.20 -5.78
CA GLN A 216 13.19 -12.76 -7.11
C GLN A 216 11.69 -12.84 -7.40
N GLU A 217 10.87 -12.95 -6.37
CA GLU A 217 9.42 -12.97 -6.50
C GLU A 217 8.87 -11.55 -6.76
N ASP A 218 9.41 -10.54 -6.07
CA ASP A 218 9.03 -9.13 -6.30
C ASP A 218 9.28 -8.72 -7.75
N TRP A 219 10.44 -9.11 -8.32
CA TRP A 219 10.74 -8.87 -9.73
C TRP A 219 9.78 -9.54 -10.71
N LYS A 220 9.27 -10.74 -10.38
CA LYS A 220 8.28 -11.44 -11.21
C LYS A 220 6.90 -10.82 -11.09
N ASN A 221 6.60 -10.24 -9.95
CA ASN A 221 5.29 -9.70 -9.62
C ASN A 221 5.12 -8.26 -10.10
N ILE A 222 6.17 -7.42 -10.01
CA ILE A 222 6.11 -5.99 -10.38
C ILE A 222 5.79 -5.75 -11.86
N VAL A 223 6.12 -6.70 -12.74
CA VAL A 223 5.87 -6.59 -14.19
C VAL A 223 4.48 -7.09 -14.61
N LYS A 224 3.68 -7.64 -13.68
CA LYS A 224 2.35 -8.16 -13.98
C LYS A 224 1.29 -7.10 -13.68
N VAL A 225 0.78 -6.45 -14.71
CA VAL A 225 -0.32 -5.48 -14.57
C VAL A 225 -1.63 -6.22 -14.27
N GLY A 226 -2.04 -6.21 -13.00
CA GLY A 226 -3.36 -6.73 -12.60
C GLY A 226 -3.43 -8.24 -12.32
N SER A 227 -2.30 -8.93 -12.23
CA SER A 227 -2.27 -10.23 -11.53
C SER A 227 -2.12 -9.94 -10.03
N ALA A 228 -3.06 -10.42 -9.22
CA ALA A 228 -3.00 -10.32 -7.77
C ALA A 228 -1.86 -11.21 -7.24
N SER A 229 -0.66 -10.65 -7.26
CA SER A 229 0.61 -11.32 -6.98
C SER A 229 0.80 -11.72 -5.50
N LYS A 230 -0.10 -11.28 -4.62
CA LYS A 230 -0.04 -11.47 -3.17
C LYS A 230 -1.18 -12.35 -2.62
N GLU A 231 -1.92 -13.05 -3.49
CA GLU A 231 -3.06 -13.93 -3.13
C GLU A 231 -2.71 -15.06 -2.14
N ASN A 232 -1.42 -15.42 -2.00
CA ASN A 232 -0.96 -16.53 -1.16
C ASN A 232 -0.16 -16.11 0.08
N LYS A 233 0.19 -14.81 0.27
CA LYS A 233 1.01 -14.36 1.41
C LYS A 233 0.14 -13.61 2.42
N VAL A 234 -0.46 -14.38 3.32
CA VAL A 234 -1.38 -13.94 4.38
C VAL A 234 -0.78 -12.83 5.29
N GLU A 235 0.55 -12.70 5.35
CA GLU A 235 1.28 -11.75 6.19
C GLU A 235 1.40 -10.33 5.62
N MET A 236 1.25 -10.16 4.30
CA MET A 236 1.47 -8.86 3.68
C MET A 236 0.31 -7.91 3.95
N ILE A 237 0.64 -6.64 4.15
CA ILE A 237 -0.33 -5.58 4.43
C ILE A 237 -1.01 -5.17 3.11
N GLY A 238 -0.31 -5.22 1.98
CA GLY A 238 -0.87 -4.93 0.66
C GLY A 238 -1.68 -6.09 0.05
N THR A 239 -2.99 -5.92 -0.11
CA THR A 239 -3.89 -6.91 -0.72
C THR A 239 -4.03 -6.78 -2.25
N PHE A 240 -3.36 -5.81 -2.88
CA PHE A 240 -3.52 -5.56 -4.31
C PHE A 240 -2.17 -5.34 -4.99
N GLY A 241 -1.76 -6.27 -5.86
CA GLY A 241 -0.66 -6.08 -6.83
C GLY A 241 -0.94 -4.99 -7.88
N LEU A 242 -1.88 -4.08 -7.59
CA LEU A 242 -2.28 -2.94 -8.40
C LEU A 242 -1.68 -1.63 -7.89
N GLY A 243 -1.30 -1.55 -6.60
CA GLY A 243 -0.90 -0.32 -5.92
C GLY A 243 0.30 0.39 -6.54
N PHE A 244 1.28 -0.36 -7.07
CA PHE A 244 2.41 0.25 -7.79
C PHE A 244 1.97 1.00 -9.05
N ASN A 245 0.89 0.60 -9.73
CA ASN A 245 0.43 1.30 -10.93
C ASN A 245 -0.05 2.72 -10.64
N SER A 246 -0.32 3.09 -9.39
CA SER A 246 -0.63 4.48 -9.00
C SER A 246 0.49 5.46 -9.39
N VAL A 247 1.74 5.00 -9.53
CA VAL A 247 2.86 5.84 -10.01
C VAL A 247 2.61 6.41 -11.41
N TYR A 248 1.75 5.79 -12.20
CA TYR A 248 1.38 6.30 -13.51
C TYR A 248 0.48 7.55 -13.45
N HIS A 249 -0.02 7.95 -12.28
CA HIS A 249 -0.58 9.30 -12.11
C HIS A 249 0.47 10.39 -12.32
N VAL A 250 1.74 10.15 -11.96
CA VAL A 250 2.82 11.16 -12.01
C VAL A 250 3.78 10.98 -13.19
N SER A 251 4.03 9.75 -13.62
CA SER A 251 5.08 9.42 -14.60
C SER A 251 4.61 8.42 -15.64
N ASP A 252 5.09 8.51 -16.88
CA ASP A 252 4.86 7.47 -17.89
C ASP A 252 5.95 6.39 -17.91
N ILE A 253 7.09 6.63 -17.23
CA ILE A 253 8.27 5.78 -17.30
C ILE A 253 8.93 5.57 -15.92
N PRO A 254 8.27 4.86 -15.00
CA PRO A 254 8.87 4.54 -13.71
C PRO A 254 10.09 3.63 -13.90
N SER A 255 11.13 3.87 -13.10
CA SER A 255 12.29 2.98 -13.02
C SER A 255 12.57 2.53 -11.59
N ILE A 256 13.08 1.32 -11.44
CA ILE A 256 13.34 0.66 -10.15
C ILE A 256 14.75 0.07 -10.19
N LEU A 257 15.64 0.61 -9.36
CA LEU A 257 16.97 0.08 -9.09
C LEU A 257 16.96 -0.64 -7.75
N SER A 258 17.26 -1.93 -7.73
CA SER A 258 17.43 -2.68 -6.48
C SER A 258 18.52 -3.73 -6.63
N GLY A 259 19.49 -3.72 -5.70
CA GLY A 259 20.68 -4.55 -5.81
C GLY A 259 21.47 -4.23 -7.07
N ASN A 260 21.66 -5.20 -7.95
CA ASN A 260 22.38 -5.06 -9.21
C ASN A 260 21.46 -4.92 -10.44
N THR A 261 20.16 -4.70 -10.23
CA THR A 261 19.15 -4.77 -11.28
C THR A 261 18.43 -3.42 -11.40
N LEU A 262 18.39 -2.89 -12.62
CA LEU A 262 17.56 -1.75 -13.01
C LEU A 262 16.45 -2.24 -13.95
N LEU A 263 15.21 -1.94 -13.59
CA LEU A 263 14.02 -2.16 -14.41
C LEU A 263 13.45 -0.80 -14.81
N ILE A 264 13.14 -0.61 -16.09
CA ILE A 264 12.46 0.59 -16.60
C ILE A 264 11.22 0.12 -17.36
N LEU A 265 10.06 0.67 -17.01
CA LEU A 265 8.77 0.32 -17.62
C LEU A 265 8.31 1.50 -18.47
N ASP A 266 8.01 1.27 -19.74
CA ASP A 266 7.56 2.29 -20.69
C ASP A 266 6.29 1.80 -21.42
N PRO A 267 5.14 1.66 -20.72
CA PRO A 267 3.92 1.10 -21.29
C PRO A 267 3.39 1.82 -22.54
N ASN A 268 3.66 3.11 -22.70
CA ASN A 268 3.30 3.86 -23.92
C ASN A 268 4.26 3.56 -25.09
N VAL A 269 5.44 3.00 -24.83
CA VAL A 269 6.50 2.75 -25.81
C VAL A 269 6.87 4.03 -26.57
N THR A 270 7.05 5.14 -25.84
CA THR A 270 7.40 6.46 -26.40
C THR A 270 8.82 6.89 -26.02
N HIS A 271 9.46 6.18 -25.09
CA HIS A 271 10.77 6.55 -24.54
C HIS A 271 11.86 5.54 -24.87
N LEU A 272 11.50 4.26 -25.04
CA LEU A 272 12.45 3.15 -25.27
C LEU A 272 12.20 2.43 -26.60
N GLU A 273 11.67 3.12 -27.61
CA GLU A 273 11.24 2.56 -28.89
C GLU A 273 12.26 1.61 -29.54
N LYS A 274 13.55 1.96 -29.53
CA LYS A 274 14.65 1.15 -30.12
C LYS A 274 14.89 -0.17 -29.38
N HIS A 275 14.47 -0.28 -28.11
CA HIS A 275 14.72 -1.44 -27.25
C HIS A 275 13.49 -2.31 -27.01
N ILE A 276 12.29 -1.80 -27.30
CA ILE A 276 11.03 -2.54 -27.14
C ILE A 276 10.68 -3.30 -28.43
N LEU A 277 10.87 -4.61 -28.39
CA LEU A 277 10.57 -5.50 -29.53
C LEU A 277 9.06 -5.80 -29.70
N SER A 278 8.28 -5.68 -28.62
CA SER A 278 6.84 -5.97 -28.61
C SER A 278 6.12 -5.11 -27.60
N LYS A 279 5.00 -4.49 -28.00
CA LYS A 279 4.11 -3.72 -27.12
C LYS A 279 3.50 -4.55 -25.98
N GLY A 280 3.53 -5.88 -26.09
CA GLY A 280 3.08 -6.78 -25.03
C GLY A 280 4.06 -6.92 -23.85
N ASN A 281 5.30 -6.46 -23.99
CA ASN A 281 6.29 -6.42 -22.90
C ASN A 281 7.06 -5.09 -22.93
N PRO A 282 6.42 -3.99 -22.52
CA PRO A 282 6.93 -2.63 -22.74
C PRO A 282 7.85 -2.20 -21.58
N GLY A 283 8.98 -2.87 -21.43
CA GLY A 283 10.01 -2.51 -20.45
C GLY A 283 11.35 -3.18 -20.71
N ILE A 284 12.40 -2.64 -20.09
CA ILE A 284 13.76 -3.18 -20.17
C ILE A 284 14.30 -3.49 -18.78
N LYS A 285 15.10 -4.55 -18.69
CA LYS A 285 15.79 -4.97 -17.46
C LYS A 285 17.27 -5.15 -17.75
N LEU A 286 18.12 -4.51 -16.95
CA LEU A 286 19.58 -4.52 -17.14
C LEU A 286 20.34 -4.46 -15.82
N ASN A 287 21.64 -4.71 -15.87
CA ASN A 287 22.54 -4.50 -14.75
C ASN A 287 23.37 -3.22 -14.99
N PRO A 288 23.10 -2.11 -14.25
CA PRO A 288 23.75 -0.82 -14.51
C PRO A 288 25.24 -0.80 -14.13
N PHE A 289 25.71 -1.77 -13.34
CA PHE A 289 27.12 -1.89 -12.93
C PHE A 289 28.02 -2.55 -13.97
N GLN A 290 27.48 -2.89 -15.15
CA GLN A 290 28.29 -3.34 -16.27
C GLN A 290 29.01 -2.15 -16.92
N GLU A 291 30.34 -2.14 -16.85
CA GLU A 291 31.16 -1.02 -17.36
C GLU A 291 30.83 -0.60 -18.78
N ARG A 292 30.52 -1.56 -19.67
CA ARG A 292 30.18 -1.28 -21.07
C ARG A 292 28.93 -0.41 -21.19
N LEU A 293 27.92 -0.65 -20.35
CA LEU A 293 26.67 0.11 -20.36
C LEU A 293 26.89 1.52 -19.82
N TYR A 294 27.56 1.66 -18.68
CA TYR A 294 27.86 2.98 -18.11
C TYR A 294 28.72 3.84 -19.06
N LYS A 295 29.74 3.25 -19.69
CA LYS A 295 30.57 3.95 -20.69
C LYS A 295 29.78 4.33 -21.95
N ARG A 296 28.80 3.52 -22.35
CA ARG A 296 27.98 3.75 -23.55
C ARG A 296 26.90 4.80 -23.31
N PHE A 297 26.30 4.81 -22.12
CA PHE A 297 25.15 5.65 -21.78
C PHE A 297 25.39 6.49 -20.51
N PRO A 298 26.46 7.31 -20.44
CA PRO A 298 26.79 8.04 -19.23
C PRO A 298 25.72 9.07 -18.83
N GLY A 299 25.10 9.74 -19.81
CA GLY A 299 24.02 10.71 -19.55
C GLY A 299 22.79 10.07 -18.91
N GLN A 300 22.46 8.84 -19.30
CA GLN A 300 21.32 8.10 -18.74
C GLN A 300 21.45 7.87 -17.22
N PHE A 301 22.67 7.56 -16.76
CA PHE A 301 22.93 7.20 -15.38
C PHE A 301 23.27 8.38 -14.48
N LYS A 302 23.76 9.49 -15.05
CA LYS A 302 24.19 10.69 -14.33
C LYS A 302 23.19 11.21 -13.30
N SER A 303 21.89 11.19 -13.62
CA SER A 303 20.83 11.64 -12.69
C SER A 303 20.74 10.83 -11.38
N HIS A 304 21.26 9.60 -11.36
CA HIS A 304 21.28 8.74 -10.17
C HIS A 304 22.44 9.08 -9.22
N GLU A 305 23.48 9.74 -9.70
CA GLU A 305 24.72 9.94 -8.94
C GLU A 305 24.48 10.77 -7.67
N GLY A 306 24.82 10.16 -6.52
CA GLY A 306 24.70 10.78 -5.19
C GLY A 306 23.27 10.83 -4.65
N ILE A 307 22.26 10.35 -5.38
CA ILE A 307 20.90 10.23 -4.83
C ILE A 307 20.86 9.03 -3.88
N PHE A 308 20.69 9.30 -2.58
CA PHE A 308 20.66 8.28 -1.52
C PHE A 308 21.84 7.30 -1.59
N ASP A 309 23.05 7.83 -1.70
CA ASP A 309 24.30 7.06 -1.79
C ASP A 309 24.40 6.16 -3.04
N CYS A 310 23.61 6.44 -4.08
CA CYS A 310 23.70 5.72 -5.34
C CYS A 310 24.97 6.11 -6.11
N ASP A 311 25.85 5.13 -6.30
CA ASP A 311 27.04 5.21 -7.13
C ASP A 311 27.00 4.08 -8.16
N LEU A 312 26.72 4.44 -9.42
CA LEU A 312 26.71 3.51 -10.56
C LEU A 312 28.06 3.45 -11.30
N SER A 313 29.06 4.20 -10.84
CA SER A 313 30.36 4.26 -11.49
C SER A 313 31.12 2.94 -11.36
N ALA A 314 32.15 2.77 -12.19
CA ALA A 314 33.06 1.62 -12.10
C ALA A 314 33.83 1.55 -10.77
N GLN A 315 33.88 2.64 -10.00
CA GLN A 315 34.57 2.71 -8.71
C GLN A 315 33.76 2.04 -7.58
N ASN A 316 32.46 1.77 -7.80
CA ASN A 316 31.65 1.01 -6.86
C ASN A 316 32.15 -0.45 -6.80
N SER A 317 32.93 -0.76 -5.75
CA SER A 317 33.53 -2.06 -5.52
C SER A 317 32.51 -3.18 -5.29
N LYS A 318 31.31 -2.84 -4.78
CA LYS A 318 30.24 -3.81 -4.51
C LYS A 318 29.46 -4.19 -5.77
N LYS A 319 29.50 -3.35 -6.82
CA LYS A 319 28.72 -3.53 -8.06
C LYS A 319 27.23 -3.79 -7.80
N SER A 320 26.69 -3.11 -6.79
CA SER A 320 25.31 -3.23 -6.32
C SER A 320 24.89 -1.99 -5.54
N TYR A 321 23.61 -1.63 -5.64
CA TYR A 321 22.97 -0.63 -4.80
C TYR A 321 22.33 -1.28 -3.56
N ASN A 322 22.59 -0.73 -2.38
CA ASN A 322 22.13 -1.31 -1.11
C ASN A 322 20.77 -0.75 -0.67
N GLY A 323 19.74 -1.23 -1.34
CA GLY A 323 18.35 -0.86 -1.09
C GLY A 323 17.57 -0.85 -2.40
N THR A 324 16.41 -0.21 -2.38
CA THR A 324 15.56 0.00 -3.56
C THR A 324 15.38 1.49 -3.79
N LEU A 325 15.68 1.93 -5.01
CA LEU A 325 15.56 3.30 -5.47
C LEU A 325 14.60 3.33 -6.67
N ILE A 326 13.50 4.06 -6.53
CA ILE A 326 12.49 4.25 -7.57
C ILE A 326 12.61 5.69 -8.09
N LYS A 327 12.71 5.86 -9.40
CA LYS A 327 12.67 7.17 -10.07
C LYS A 327 11.35 7.32 -10.82
N LEU A 328 10.65 8.41 -10.58
CA LEU A 328 9.44 8.81 -11.28
C LEU A 328 9.64 10.20 -11.91
N PRO A 329 10.10 10.27 -13.18
CA PRO A 329 10.12 11.53 -13.93
C PRO A 329 8.72 12.14 -14.01
N PHE A 330 8.57 13.42 -13.66
CA PHE A 330 7.27 14.08 -13.72
C PHE A 330 6.85 14.29 -15.18
N ARG A 331 5.63 13.88 -15.51
CA ARG A 331 5.09 13.97 -16.86
C ARG A 331 5.06 15.40 -17.38
N THR A 332 5.78 15.64 -18.47
CA THR A 332 5.83 16.90 -19.21
C THR A 332 4.59 17.09 -20.09
N LEU A 333 4.43 18.30 -20.63
CA LEU A 333 3.37 18.61 -21.59
C LEU A 333 3.49 17.75 -22.86
N GLU A 334 4.71 17.49 -23.32
CA GLU A 334 4.94 16.67 -24.51
C GLU A 334 4.54 15.21 -24.27
N GLU A 335 4.95 14.63 -23.14
CA GLU A 335 4.55 13.27 -22.75
C GLU A 335 3.03 13.16 -22.58
N ALA A 336 2.38 14.12 -21.93
CA ALA A 336 0.94 14.11 -21.72
C ALA A 336 0.11 14.14 -23.01
N ASN A 337 0.63 14.76 -24.08
CA ASN A 337 -0.04 14.77 -25.39
C ASN A 337 0.08 13.43 -26.12
N LYS A 338 1.10 12.62 -25.81
CA LYS A 338 1.36 11.31 -26.42
C LYS A 338 0.87 10.13 -25.57
N SER A 339 0.75 10.32 -24.25
CA SER A 339 0.40 9.27 -23.29
C SER A 339 -1.04 8.79 -23.48
N GLU A 340 -1.21 7.50 -23.73
CA GLU A 340 -2.52 6.86 -23.76
C GLU A 340 -3.09 6.68 -22.33
N ILE A 341 -2.22 6.71 -21.32
CA ILE A 341 -2.51 6.46 -19.92
C ILE A 341 -3.10 7.70 -19.23
N SER A 342 -2.43 8.86 -19.32
CA SER A 342 -2.81 10.07 -18.59
C SER A 342 -2.41 11.34 -19.32
N SER A 343 -3.33 12.29 -19.42
CA SER A 343 -3.09 13.63 -19.97
C SER A 343 -2.67 14.66 -18.91
N LYS A 344 -2.39 14.22 -17.67
CA LYS A 344 -2.09 15.11 -16.54
C LYS A 344 -0.62 15.55 -16.53
N VAL A 345 -0.40 16.84 -16.80
CA VAL A 345 0.91 17.51 -16.78
C VAL A 345 1.30 17.92 -15.37
N TYR A 346 2.58 17.73 -15.00
CA TYR A 346 3.17 18.20 -13.75
C TYR A 346 4.10 19.38 -14.00
N ASP A 347 3.53 20.58 -13.94
CA ASP A 347 4.27 21.83 -13.83
C ASP A 347 4.73 22.10 -12.39
N GLU A 348 5.46 23.18 -12.17
CA GLU A 348 6.00 23.52 -10.87
C GLU A 348 4.89 23.73 -9.81
N GLU A 349 3.78 24.36 -10.17
CA GLU A 349 2.63 24.56 -9.28
C GLU A 349 2.03 23.22 -8.83
N ARG A 350 1.82 22.30 -9.77
CA ARG A 350 1.31 20.97 -9.44
C ARG A 350 2.30 20.17 -8.61
N ILE A 351 3.60 20.26 -8.87
CA ILE A 351 4.63 19.60 -8.04
C ILE A 351 4.61 20.17 -6.61
N GLN A 352 4.40 21.48 -6.43
CA GLN A 352 4.23 22.06 -5.09
C GLN A 352 2.93 21.61 -4.41
N SER A 353 1.83 21.49 -5.15
CA SER A 353 0.58 20.91 -4.63
C SER A 353 0.77 19.45 -4.20
N PHE A 354 1.44 18.66 -5.04
CA PHE A 354 1.83 17.28 -4.76
C PHE A 354 2.67 17.18 -3.48
N LYS A 355 3.66 18.08 -3.31
CA LYS A 355 4.47 18.19 -2.09
C LYS A 355 3.61 18.44 -0.85
N ASN A 356 2.66 19.38 -0.91
CA ASN A 356 1.80 19.69 0.24
C ASN A 356 0.92 18.48 0.60
N ASN A 357 0.37 17.80 -0.41
CA ASN A 357 -0.40 16.56 -0.23
C ASN A 357 0.43 15.44 0.43
N LEU A 358 1.75 15.37 0.17
CA LEU A 358 2.65 14.42 0.84
C LEU A 358 2.90 14.77 2.32
N THR A 359 2.83 16.04 2.69
CA THR A 359 3.10 16.50 4.05
C THR A 359 1.86 16.53 4.95
N ASP A 360 0.68 16.69 4.37
CA ASP A 360 -0.58 16.81 5.10
C ASP A 360 -0.98 15.47 5.74
N ASN A 361 -1.35 15.50 7.03
CA ASN A 361 -1.69 14.33 7.85
C ASN A 361 -0.59 13.25 7.89
N SER A 362 0.66 13.62 7.59
CA SER A 362 1.80 12.70 7.52
C SER A 362 2.15 12.09 8.90
N GLU A 363 1.79 12.76 9.99
CA GLU A 363 2.09 12.39 11.36
C GLU A 363 1.52 11.03 11.79
N THR A 364 0.38 10.61 11.23
CA THR A 364 -0.24 9.33 11.61
C THR A 364 0.24 8.15 10.75
N HIS A 365 1.01 8.37 9.69
CA HIS A 365 1.39 7.30 8.75
C HIS A 365 2.27 6.21 9.37
N LEU A 366 3.08 6.55 10.38
CA LEU A 366 3.93 5.56 11.07
C LEU A 366 3.23 4.86 12.25
N LEU A 367 1.99 5.22 12.56
CA LEU A 367 1.34 4.85 13.83
C LEU A 367 1.14 3.33 13.98
N PHE A 368 0.59 2.69 12.95
CA PHE A 368 0.30 1.24 12.93
C PHE A 368 1.22 0.42 12.03
N LEU A 369 2.24 1.04 11.42
CA LEU A 369 3.31 0.32 10.73
C LEU A 369 4.17 -0.45 11.74
N LYS A 370 4.82 -1.53 11.30
CA LYS A 370 5.56 -2.46 12.16
C LYS A 370 7.06 -2.27 12.00
N LYS A 371 7.54 -2.16 10.77
CA LYS A 371 8.97 -2.17 10.44
C LYS A 371 9.51 -0.76 10.21
N ILE A 372 8.78 0.07 9.46
CA ILE A 372 9.20 1.44 9.16
C ILE A 372 9.14 2.29 10.43
N LYS A 373 10.30 2.86 10.77
CA LYS A 373 10.51 3.74 11.91
C LYS A 373 10.78 5.18 11.51
N SER A 374 11.23 5.41 10.29
CA SER A 374 11.58 6.74 9.80
C SER A 374 11.09 6.97 8.38
N LEU A 375 10.49 8.13 8.19
CA LEU A 375 9.99 8.64 6.92
C LEU A 375 10.53 10.06 6.72
N SER A 376 10.96 10.44 5.52
CA SER A 376 11.39 11.82 5.26
C SER A 376 11.09 12.26 3.84
N LEU A 377 10.83 13.55 3.68
CA LEU A 377 10.77 14.24 2.40
C LEU A 377 11.97 15.17 2.27
N GLN A 378 12.72 15.03 1.18
CA GLN A 378 13.87 15.84 0.82
C GLN A 378 13.60 16.60 -0.49
N ILE A 379 14.33 17.69 -0.70
CA ILE A 379 14.22 18.53 -1.89
C ILE A 379 15.63 18.88 -2.35
N VAL A 380 15.89 18.69 -3.64
CA VAL A 380 17.09 19.14 -4.33
C VAL A 380 16.70 20.24 -5.33
N PRO A 381 17.24 21.47 -5.22
CA PRO A 381 16.89 22.57 -6.10
C PRO A 381 17.48 22.38 -7.51
N GLU A 382 16.94 23.11 -8.48
CA GLU A 382 17.34 23.01 -9.89
C GLU A 382 18.84 23.28 -10.13
N ASN A 383 19.43 24.19 -9.36
CA ASN A 383 20.83 24.62 -9.46
C ASN A 383 21.81 23.75 -8.65
N ALA A 384 21.36 22.64 -8.05
CA ALA A 384 22.23 21.74 -7.31
C ALA A 384 23.24 21.02 -8.23
N SER A 385 24.39 20.63 -7.67
CA SER A 385 25.38 19.86 -8.43
C SER A 385 24.93 18.42 -8.70
N THR A 386 25.66 17.73 -9.57
CA THR A 386 25.53 16.28 -9.75
C THR A 386 26.91 15.66 -9.52
N PRO A 387 27.12 14.90 -8.43
CA PRO A 387 26.16 14.61 -7.35
C PRO A 387 25.76 15.86 -6.52
N PRO A 388 24.58 15.86 -5.87
CA PRO A 388 24.20 16.96 -4.99
C PRO A 388 25.06 16.95 -3.72
N ARG A 389 25.42 18.12 -3.22
CA ARG A 389 26.12 18.24 -1.92
C ARG A 389 25.11 18.27 -0.77
N ASP A 390 25.53 17.85 0.42
CA ASP A 390 24.67 17.81 1.61
C ASP A 390 24.02 19.16 1.94
N ASP A 391 24.73 20.28 1.72
CA ASP A 391 24.20 21.64 1.92
C ASP A 391 23.10 22.04 0.94
N GLN A 392 22.98 21.32 -0.17
CA GLN A 392 21.97 21.54 -1.21
C GLN A 392 20.72 20.67 -1.04
N ILE A 393 20.72 19.72 -0.11
CA ILE A 393 19.58 18.83 0.15
C ILE A 393 18.78 19.38 1.33
N HIS A 394 17.60 19.92 1.04
CA HIS A 394 16.71 20.42 2.08
C HIS A 394 15.77 19.30 2.55
N THR A 395 15.61 19.11 3.86
CA THR A 395 14.68 18.12 4.44
C THR A 395 13.51 18.84 5.12
N PRO A 396 12.45 19.25 4.38
CA PRO A 396 11.31 19.97 4.94
C PRO A 396 10.48 19.17 5.94
N LEU A 397 10.52 17.84 5.87
CA LEU A 397 9.75 16.95 6.73
C LEU A 397 10.55 15.70 7.04
N LYS A 398 10.66 15.38 8.33
CA LYS A 398 11.13 14.08 8.80
C LYS A 398 10.23 13.61 9.93
N ILE A 399 9.77 12.37 9.81
CA ILE A 399 8.89 11.73 10.78
C ILE A 399 9.61 10.51 11.32
N SER A 400 9.67 10.39 12.63
CA SER A 400 10.24 9.22 13.28
C SER A 400 9.32 8.69 14.36
N ARG A 401 9.26 7.37 14.47
CA ARG A 401 8.58 6.65 15.52
C ARG A 401 9.58 6.08 16.51
N GLU A 402 9.50 6.56 17.73
CA GLU A 402 10.30 6.06 18.86
C GLU A 402 9.44 5.22 19.79
N PHE A 403 9.97 4.08 20.20
CA PHE A 403 9.36 3.26 21.22
C PHE A 403 9.75 3.79 22.61
N MET A 404 8.78 4.11 23.45
CA MET A 404 9.04 4.67 24.78
C MET A 404 9.03 3.60 25.87
N THR A 405 7.93 2.87 25.97
CA THR A 405 7.72 1.86 27.00
C THR A 405 6.66 0.87 26.56
N SER A 406 6.63 -0.30 27.19
CA SER A 406 5.59 -1.31 27.00
C SER A 406 5.03 -1.75 28.34
N VAL A 407 3.73 -2.01 28.36
CA VAL A 407 3.03 -2.61 29.48
C VAL A 407 2.67 -4.04 29.11
N ALA A 408 3.03 -5.00 29.96
CA ALA A 408 2.66 -6.40 29.76
C ALA A 408 1.15 -6.58 29.90
N VAL A 409 0.53 -7.13 28.86
CA VAL A 409 -0.89 -7.47 28.86
C VAL A 409 -1.00 -8.88 29.41
N LEU A 410 -1.48 -8.97 30.66
CA LEU A 410 -1.74 -10.23 31.35
C LEU A 410 -2.95 -10.93 30.70
N ASN A 411 -2.66 -11.78 29.73
CA ASN A 411 -3.65 -12.62 29.06
C ASN A 411 -3.29 -14.10 29.32
N ASP A 412 -3.80 -14.66 30.42
CA ASP A 412 -3.46 -16.04 30.84
C ASP A 412 -4.02 -17.13 29.90
N THR A 413 -5.04 -16.83 29.09
CA THR A 413 -5.72 -17.80 28.19
C THR A 413 -5.39 -17.62 26.70
N PHE A 414 -4.99 -16.43 26.29
CA PHE A 414 -4.93 -16.01 24.87
C PHE A 414 -3.78 -16.62 24.04
N PRO A 415 -2.56 -16.84 24.58
CA PRO A 415 -1.45 -17.34 23.77
C PRO A 415 -1.59 -18.80 23.36
N GLN A 416 -2.31 -19.65 24.11
CA GLN A 416 -2.31 -21.10 23.88
C GLN A 416 -3.22 -21.52 22.73
N GLU A 417 -4.45 -20.99 22.67
CA GLU A 417 -5.40 -21.27 21.58
C GLU A 417 -4.86 -20.77 20.24
N ILE A 418 -4.45 -19.50 20.17
CA ILE A 418 -3.78 -18.89 19.01
C ILE A 418 -2.57 -19.73 18.57
N LYS A 419 -1.62 -20.00 19.48
CA LYS A 419 -0.43 -20.82 19.12
C LYS A 419 -0.79 -22.21 18.63
N SER A 420 -1.89 -22.82 19.09
CA SER A 420 -2.33 -24.14 18.61
C SER A 420 -3.00 -24.06 17.23
N THR A 421 -3.78 -23.00 16.98
CA THR A 421 -4.51 -22.75 15.74
C THR A 421 -3.60 -22.37 14.57
N PHE A 422 -2.53 -21.62 14.84
CA PHE A 422 -1.61 -21.14 13.81
C PHE A 422 -0.42 -22.09 13.53
N ARG A 423 -0.33 -23.25 14.22
CA ARG A 423 0.75 -24.25 13.99
C ARG A 423 0.82 -24.81 12.55
N ASN A 424 -0.29 -24.78 11.81
CA ASN A 424 -0.33 -25.26 10.43
C ASN A 424 0.12 -24.20 9.40
N THR A 425 0.38 -22.97 9.83
CA THR A 425 1.05 -21.94 9.06
C THR A 425 2.46 -21.80 9.64
N ASP A 426 3.53 -21.81 8.83
CA ASP A 426 4.95 -21.69 9.26
C ASP A 426 5.30 -20.35 9.94
N ILE A 427 4.31 -19.65 10.48
CA ILE A 427 4.29 -18.24 10.81
C ILE A 427 4.26 -18.11 12.32
N ALA A 428 5.39 -17.67 12.90
CA ALA A 428 5.41 -17.26 14.30
C ALA A 428 4.53 -16.01 14.47
N CYS A 429 3.34 -16.15 15.08
CA CYS A 429 2.38 -15.03 15.26
C CYS A 429 2.99 -13.78 15.92
N ASN A 430 4.02 -13.95 16.76
CA ASN A 430 4.77 -12.85 17.38
C ASN A 430 5.55 -11.99 16.38
N ASN A 431 5.88 -12.52 15.19
CA ASN A 431 6.51 -11.75 14.12
C ASN A 431 5.49 -10.85 13.40
N ILE A 432 4.18 -11.16 13.50
CA ILE A 432 3.11 -10.39 12.87
C ILE A 432 2.69 -9.21 13.73
N ILE A 433 2.30 -9.43 14.99
CA ILE A 433 1.93 -8.38 15.96
C ILE A 433 2.33 -8.79 17.39
N ASP A 434 2.73 -7.82 18.23
CA ASP A 434 2.97 -8.07 19.65
C ASP A 434 1.63 -8.01 20.42
N VAL A 435 1.03 -9.18 20.62
CA VAL A 435 -0.23 -9.32 21.39
C VAL A 435 -0.01 -9.37 22.90
N SER A 436 1.25 -9.44 23.34
CA SER A 436 1.61 -9.61 24.75
C SER A 436 1.81 -8.27 25.46
N ARG A 437 1.89 -7.18 24.71
CA ARG A 437 2.25 -5.87 25.24
C ARG A 437 1.44 -4.76 24.58
N ALA A 438 1.02 -3.80 25.38
CA ALA A 438 0.60 -2.49 24.90
C ALA A 438 1.84 -1.58 24.87
N HIS A 439 1.97 -0.77 23.83
CA HIS A 439 3.15 0.06 23.60
C HIS A 439 2.80 1.53 23.66
N ILE A 440 3.57 2.32 24.40
CA ILE A 440 3.54 3.77 24.26
C ILE A 440 4.61 4.16 23.25
N VAL A 441 4.18 4.80 22.17
CA VAL A 441 5.07 5.30 21.13
C VAL A 441 5.04 6.82 21.09
N LYS A 442 6.15 7.38 20.65
CA LYS A 442 6.32 8.80 20.42
C LYS A 442 6.51 8.99 18.93
N ILE A 443 5.65 9.79 18.31
CA ILE A 443 5.82 10.26 16.95
C ILE A 443 6.42 11.65 17.01
N ILE A 444 7.53 11.84 16.31
CA ILE A 444 8.23 13.12 16.18
C ILE A 444 8.11 13.54 14.73
N GLN A 445 7.60 14.74 14.52
CA GLN A 445 7.54 15.38 13.21
C GLN A 445 8.44 16.61 13.25
N GLU A 446 9.56 16.52 12.55
CA GLU A 446 10.54 17.58 12.40
C GLU A 446 10.25 18.32 11.09
N HIS A 447 9.85 19.58 11.21
CA HIS A 447 9.84 20.55 10.13
C HIS A 447 11.04 21.49 10.27
N SER A 448 11.37 22.22 9.20
CA SER A 448 12.52 23.14 9.17
C SER A 448 12.57 24.14 10.34
N GLU A 449 11.42 24.52 10.92
CA GLU A 449 11.34 25.53 12.01
C GLU A 449 10.69 25.01 13.31
N ARG A 450 10.03 23.86 13.28
CA ARG A 450 9.23 23.35 14.40
C ARG A 450 9.31 21.84 14.51
N SER A 451 9.34 21.34 15.73
CA SER A 451 9.17 19.93 16.02
C SER A 451 7.84 19.73 16.74
N LEU A 452 6.96 18.91 16.18
CA LEU A 452 5.75 18.44 16.86
C LEU A 452 6.01 17.05 17.43
N THR A 453 5.47 16.78 18.61
CA THR A 453 5.61 15.48 19.26
C THR A 453 4.26 15.04 19.80
N GLN A 454 3.85 13.84 19.40
CA GLN A 454 2.62 13.20 19.85
C GLN A 454 2.93 11.86 20.49
N TYR A 455 2.13 11.48 21.48
CA TYR A 455 2.28 10.21 22.17
C TYR A 455 1.02 9.39 22.01
N TRP A 456 1.19 8.08 21.82
CA TRP A 456 0.10 7.17 21.55
C TRP A 456 0.27 5.89 22.35
N LEU A 457 -0.78 5.47 23.04
CA LEU A 457 -0.90 4.12 23.59
C LEU A 457 -1.51 3.23 22.50
N LEU A 458 -0.71 2.27 22.02
CA LEU A 458 -1.05 1.32 20.98
C LEU A 458 -1.25 -0.07 21.58
N TYR A 459 -2.30 -0.74 21.15
CA TYR A 459 -2.44 -2.17 21.35
C TYR A 459 -3.06 -2.82 20.12
N SER A 460 -2.62 -4.04 19.81
CA SER A 460 -3.16 -4.83 18.72
C SER A 460 -3.27 -6.29 19.14
N CYS A 461 -4.30 -6.96 18.66
CA CYS A 461 -4.53 -8.37 18.93
C CYS A 461 -5.16 -9.06 17.73
N PHE A 462 -5.17 -10.40 17.78
CA PHE A 462 -5.95 -11.20 16.86
C PHE A 462 -7.39 -11.32 17.36
N GLY A 463 -8.34 -11.43 16.44
CA GLY A 463 -9.68 -11.91 16.77
C GLY A 463 -9.66 -13.40 17.09
N THR A 464 -10.57 -13.82 17.96
CA THR A 464 -10.64 -15.20 18.46
C THR A 464 -12.02 -15.83 18.30
N GLN A 465 -12.97 -15.10 17.71
CA GLN A 465 -14.36 -15.51 17.55
C GLN A 465 -14.71 -15.55 16.06
N ASP A 466 -15.77 -14.87 15.64
CA ASP A 466 -16.29 -14.87 14.26
C ASP A 466 -15.20 -14.55 13.23
N SER A 467 -14.30 -13.60 13.51
CA SER A 467 -13.24 -13.25 12.56
C SER A 467 -12.19 -14.36 12.42
N LEU A 468 -11.88 -15.09 13.50
CA LEU A 468 -11.01 -16.27 13.42
C LEU A 468 -11.69 -17.41 12.66
N GLN A 469 -12.99 -17.64 12.89
CA GLN A 469 -13.75 -18.66 12.18
C GLN A 469 -13.83 -18.40 10.68
N MET A 470 -14.06 -17.15 10.28
CA MET A 470 -14.02 -16.75 8.87
C MET A 470 -12.63 -16.97 8.27
N PHE A 471 -11.57 -16.61 9.01
CA PHE A 471 -10.18 -16.87 8.59
C PHE A 471 -9.87 -18.35 8.38
N GLN A 472 -10.37 -19.22 9.26
CA GLN A 472 -10.15 -20.67 9.18
C GLN A 472 -10.93 -21.34 8.04
N LYS A 473 -12.12 -20.81 7.71
CA LYS A 473 -13.00 -21.35 6.67
C LYS A 473 -12.67 -20.85 5.27
N ARG A 474 -11.69 -19.96 5.13
CA ARG A 474 -11.31 -19.39 3.83
C ARG A 474 -10.98 -20.52 2.85
N THR A 475 -11.61 -20.48 1.68
CA THR A 475 -11.18 -21.31 0.55
C THR A 475 -10.08 -20.58 -0.21
N ASP A 476 -9.29 -21.29 -1.01
CA ASP A 476 -8.26 -20.69 -1.88
C ASP A 476 -8.84 -19.66 -2.88
N GLN A 477 -10.16 -19.54 -3.01
CA GLN A 477 -10.85 -18.58 -3.87
C GLN A 477 -11.33 -17.31 -3.12
N GLU A 478 -11.26 -17.28 -1.78
CA GLU A 478 -11.72 -16.17 -0.93
C GLU A 478 -10.55 -15.31 -0.45
N HIS A 479 -9.79 -14.74 -1.39
CA HIS A 479 -8.58 -13.93 -1.18
C HIS A 479 -8.77 -12.62 -0.38
N VAL A 480 -9.96 -12.35 0.15
CA VAL A 480 -10.28 -11.15 0.95
C VAL A 480 -9.85 -11.33 2.41
N ILE A 481 -9.84 -12.56 2.90
CA ILE A 481 -9.72 -12.84 4.33
C ILE A 481 -8.25 -13.00 4.72
N SER A 482 -7.68 -11.94 5.31
CA SER A 482 -6.32 -11.89 5.87
C SER A 482 -6.32 -12.29 7.37
N PHE A 483 -5.15 -12.29 8.03
CA PHE A 483 -5.10 -12.50 9.49
C PHE A 483 -6.08 -11.57 10.22
N PRO A 484 -6.88 -12.05 11.19
CA PRO A 484 -7.90 -11.26 11.85
C PRO A 484 -7.28 -10.28 12.85
N ILE A 485 -6.68 -9.19 12.38
CA ILE A 485 -5.96 -8.24 13.22
C ILE A 485 -6.85 -7.03 13.53
N GLY A 486 -6.91 -6.65 14.79
CA GLY A 486 -7.52 -5.41 15.26
C GLY A 486 -6.56 -4.64 16.16
N GLY A 487 -6.66 -3.31 16.17
CA GLY A 487 -5.82 -2.46 16.99
C GLY A 487 -6.47 -1.12 17.30
N VAL A 488 -5.98 -0.49 18.37
CA VAL A 488 -6.45 0.83 18.84
C VAL A 488 -5.24 1.69 19.19
N ALA A 489 -5.35 2.99 18.89
CA ALA A 489 -4.40 4.01 19.30
C ALA A 489 -5.13 5.10 20.08
N VAL A 490 -4.76 5.24 21.36
CA VAL A 490 -5.25 6.29 22.25
C VAL A 490 -4.24 7.44 22.28
N PRO A 491 -4.66 8.68 22.01
CA PRO A 491 -3.77 9.83 22.08
C PRO A 491 -3.48 10.20 23.54
N LEU A 492 -2.22 10.54 23.82
CA LEU A 492 -1.73 10.91 25.15
C LEU A 492 -0.90 12.20 25.07
N HIS A 493 -0.92 12.95 26.16
CA HIS A 493 0.04 14.01 26.44
C HIS A 493 1.02 13.58 27.52
N ARG A 494 2.23 14.13 27.45
CA ARG A 494 3.25 13.94 28.48
C ARG A 494 3.70 15.28 29.03
N GLU A 495 3.53 15.48 30.32
CA GLU A 495 4.03 16.69 30.96
C GLU A 495 5.55 16.65 31.10
N VAL A 496 6.23 17.73 30.69
CA VAL A 496 7.69 17.81 30.62
C VAL A 496 8.35 17.65 32.00
N LYS A 497 7.76 18.24 33.05
CA LYS A 497 8.36 18.30 34.40
C LYS A 497 8.14 17.02 35.18
N THR A 498 6.89 16.57 35.28
CA THR A 498 6.51 15.41 36.11
C THR A 498 6.69 14.08 35.38
N LYS A 499 6.82 14.11 34.04
CA LYS A 499 6.79 12.95 33.14
C LYS A 499 5.49 12.14 33.21
N ALA A 500 4.45 12.69 33.86
CA ALA A 500 3.14 12.06 33.96
C ALA A 500 2.42 12.06 32.61
N TRP A 501 1.61 11.02 32.39
CA TRP A 501 0.75 10.91 31.22
C TRP A 501 -0.59 11.58 31.49
N TYR A 502 -1.19 12.16 30.47
CA TYR A 502 -2.55 12.70 30.49
C TYR A 502 -3.30 12.21 29.24
N PRO A 503 -4.60 11.96 29.31
CA PRO A 503 -5.40 11.67 28.13
C PRO A 503 -5.53 12.91 27.24
N ASP A 504 -5.57 12.70 25.93
CA ASP A 504 -6.00 13.72 24.97
C ASP A 504 -7.42 13.38 24.48
N GLU A 505 -8.41 14.16 24.88
CA GLU A 505 -9.82 13.90 24.54
C GLU A 505 -10.30 14.68 23.30
N SER A 506 -9.39 15.36 22.60
CA SER A 506 -9.73 16.23 21.46
C SER A 506 -9.85 15.48 20.11
N LEU A 507 -9.43 14.21 20.07
CA LEU A 507 -9.33 13.43 18.85
C LEU A 507 -10.70 13.01 18.30
N ILE A 508 -10.90 13.23 17.00
CA ILE A 508 -11.89 12.52 16.19
C ILE A 508 -11.19 11.36 15.50
N GLY A 509 -11.58 10.14 15.86
CA GLY A 509 -10.94 8.91 15.46
C GLY A 509 -11.03 8.65 13.96
N GLN A 510 -10.02 7.97 13.43
CA GLN A 510 -9.85 7.65 12.02
C GLN A 510 -9.60 6.14 11.89
N ALA A 511 -10.06 5.56 10.78
CA ALA A 511 -9.86 4.15 10.49
C ALA A 511 -8.50 3.95 9.80
N PHE A 512 -7.84 2.85 10.15
CA PHE A 512 -6.56 2.44 9.60
C PHE A 512 -6.67 1.01 9.07
N CYS A 513 -5.99 0.78 7.95
CA CYS A 513 -5.55 -0.54 7.54
C CYS A 513 -4.03 -0.46 7.44
N PHE A 514 -3.40 -0.42 8.61
CA PHE A 514 -2.01 -0.08 8.93
C PHE A 514 -1.55 1.34 8.54
N LEU A 515 -2.03 1.85 7.41
CA LEU A 515 -1.96 3.25 7.01
C LEU A 515 -3.32 3.94 7.21
N PRO A 516 -3.34 5.27 7.39
CA PRO A 516 -4.58 6.03 7.58
C PRO A 516 -5.46 5.96 6.33
N LEU A 517 -6.74 5.61 6.54
CA LEU A 517 -7.78 5.66 5.54
C LEU A 517 -8.49 7.02 5.60
N SER A 518 -9.07 7.49 4.50
CA SER A 518 -9.88 8.71 4.47
C SER A 518 -11.29 8.47 5.04
N ILE A 519 -11.36 7.82 6.22
CA ILE A 519 -12.59 7.39 6.88
C ILE A 519 -12.54 7.83 8.35
N GLU A 520 -13.37 8.80 8.69
CA GLU A 520 -13.61 9.18 10.09
C GLU A 520 -14.56 8.18 10.76
N THR A 521 -14.17 7.75 11.96
CA THR A 521 -14.92 6.78 12.77
C THR A 521 -15.88 7.47 13.74
N GLY A 522 -15.57 8.72 14.14
CA GLY A 522 -16.26 9.42 15.22
C GLY A 522 -15.97 8.85 16.62
N LEU A 523 -15.08 7.86 16.74
CA LEU A 523 -14.60 7.33 18.03
C LEU A 523 -13.57 8.28 18.65
N PRO A 524 -13.37 8.28 19.97
CA PRO A 524 -12.33 9.08 20.62
C PRO A 524 -10.92 8.50 20.48
N VAL A 525 -10.71 7.53 19.58
CA VAL A 525 -9.46 6.79 19.36
C VAL A 525 -9.31 6.46 17.87
N HIS A 526 -8.08 6.27 17.39
CA HIS A 526 -7.88 5.66 16.08
C HIS A 526 -8.06 4.14 16.16
N VAL A 527 -8.64 3.56 15.11
CA VAL A 527 -8.93 2.13 15.01
C VAL A 527 -8.21 1.54 13.81
N ASN A 528 -7.46 0.46 14.04
CA ASN A 528 -6.79 -0.30 13.00
C ASN A 528 -7.43 -1.67 12.84
N GLY A 529 -7.48 -2.15 11.60
CA GLY A 529 -7.84 -3.53 11.31
C GLY A 529 -7.46 -3.94 9.90
N THR A 530 -7.39 -5.25 9.66
CA THR A 530 -7.22 -5.83 8.31
C THR A 530 -8.52 -5.75 7.52
N PHE A 531 -9.08 -4.54 7.42
CA PHE A 531 -10.36 -4.28 6.78
C PHE A 531 -10.29 -4.55 5.27
N ALA A 532 -11.37 -5.08 4.73
CA ALA A 532 -11.61 -5.09 3.31
C ALA A 532 -12.05 -3.69 2.88
N VAL A 533 -11.15 -2.95 2.22
CA VAL A 533 -11.36 -1.58 1.73
C VAL A 533 -11.70 -1.58 0.23
N THR A 534 -12.42 -0.55 -0.23
CA THR A 534 -12.61 -0.28 -1.66
C THR A 534 -11.27 0.02 -2.34
N SER A 535 -11.20 -0.08 -3.68
CA SER A 535 -9.94 0.16 -4.41
C SER A 535 -9.40 1.57 -4.21
N ASN A 536 -10.27 2.57 -4.13
CA ASN A 536 -9.90 3.95 -3.77
C ASN A 536 -9.60 4.17 -2.27
N ARG A 537 -9.70 3.14 -1.42
CA ARG A 537 -9.44 3.18 0.04
C ARG A 537 -10.22 4.26 0.83
N LYS A 538 -11.29 4.82 0.26
CA LYS A 538 -12.15 5.85 0.87
C LYS A 538 -13.34 5.28 1.63
N SER A 539 -13.62 3.99 1.50
CA SER A 539 -14.67 3.33 2.25
C SER A 539 -14.33 1.86 2.53
N LEU A 540 -15.05 1.31 3.51
CA LEU A 540 -15.05 -0.14 3.75
C LEU A 540 -16.06 -0.80 2.80
N TRP A 541 -15.79 -2.02 2.37
CA TRP A 541 -16.78 -2.77 1.60
C TRP A 541 -18.05 -3.02 2.39
N GLU A 542 -19.20 -2.69 1.79
CA GLU A 542 -20.51 -2.75 2.46
C GLU A 542 -21.36 -3.97 2.07
N LYS A 543 -20.98 -4.71 1.01
CA LYS A 543 -21.73 -5.87 0.51
C LYS A 543 -20.88 -7.15 0.45
N GLY A 544 -21.56 -8.30 0.53
CA GLY A 544 -20.97 -9.63 0.40
C GLY A 544 -20.00 -10.01 1.53
N VAL A 545 -19.19 -11.04 1.27
CA VAL A 545 -18.22 -11.60 2.23
C VAL A 545 -17.25 -10.54 2.79
N LYS A 546 -16.88 -9.54 1.98
CA LYS A 546 -16.03 -8.42 2.40
C LYS A 546 -16.65 -7.58 3.54
N SER A 547 -17.97 -7.35 3.48
CA SER A 547 -18.71 -6.63 4.51
C SER A 547 -18.90 -7.46 5.77
N GLU A 548 -19.17 -8.75 5.60
CA GLU A 548 -19.24 -9.71 6.71
C GLU A 548 -17.91 -9.79 7.45
N TRP A 549 -16.80 -9.82 6.71
CA TRP A 549 -15.45 -9.76 7.26
C TRP A 549 -15.20 -8.50 8.08
N ASN A 550 -15.53 -7.33 7.53
CA ASN A 550 -15.40 -6.06 8.26
C ASN A 550 -16.23 -6.04 9.55
N LYS A 551 -17.48 -6.52 9.50
CA LYS A 551 -18.34 -6.64 10.68
C LYS A 551 -17.77 -7.60 11.72
N ALA A 552 -17.25 -8.75 11.28
CA ALA A 552 -16.61 -9.73 12.16
C ALA A 552 -15.38 -9.13 12.85
N LEU A 553 -14.49 -8.46 12.10
CA LEU A 553 -13.33 -7.76 12.66
C LEU A 553 -13.72 -6.70 13.70
N LEU A 554 -14.72 -5.87 13.37
CA LEU A 554 -15.21 -4.82 14.26
C LEU A 554 -15.76 -5.41 15.56
N LYS A 555 -16.50 -6.52 15.49
CA LYS A 555 -17.13 -7.16 16.65
C LYS A 555 -16.16 -7.99 17.50
N ASP A 556 -15.06 -8.46 16.93
CA ASP A 556 -14.15 -9.43 17.55
C ASP A 556 -12.77 -8.83 17.83
N ALA A 557 -11.90 -8.74 16.81
CA ALA A 557 -10.51 -8.31 16.97
C ALA A 557 -10.41 -6.85 17.45
N VAL A 558 -11.18 -5.94 16.84
CA VAL A 558 -11.15 -4.52 17.18
C VAL A 558 -11.77 -4.27 18.55
N THR A 559 -12.94 -4.86 18.86
CA THR A 559 -13.53 -4.78 20.20
C THR A 559 -12.57 -5.27 21.27
N SER A 560 -11.91 -6.41 21.04
CA SER A 560 -10.95 -6.98 21.99
C SER A 560 -9.77 -6.06 22.23
N ALA A 561 -9.23 -5.45 21.16
CA ALA A 561 -8.16 -4.46 21.27
C ALA A 561 -8.63 -3.22 22.05
N TYR A 562 -9.85 -2.75 21.79
CA TYR A 562 -10.44 -1.58 22.44
C TYR A 562 -10.60 -1.80 23.96
N ILE A 563 -11.25 -2.89 24.35
CA ILE A 563 -11.49 -3.22 25.76
C ILE A 563 -10.16 -3.41 26.50
N THR A 564 -9.22 -4.13 25.89
CA THR A 564 -7.89 -4.35 26.50
C THR A 564 -7.17 -3.02 26.70
N THR A 565 -7.23 -2.11 25.74
CA THR A 565 -6.62 -0.77 25.85
C THR A 565 -7.23 0.02 27.02
N LEU A 566 -8.55 -0.03 27.21
CA LEU A 566 -9.20 0.61 28.37
C LEU A 566 -8.79 -0.02 29.70
N LEU A 567 -8.61 -1.34 29.75
CA LEU A 567 -8.12 -2.04 30.94
C LEU A 567 -6.67 -1.64 31.27
N GLU A 568 -5.83 -1.43 30.25
CA GLU A 568 -4.47 -0.92 30.46
C GLU A 568 -4.45 0.54 30.91
N LEU A 569 -5.29 1.42 30.35
CA LEU A 569 -5.47 2.79 30.83
C LEU A 569 -5.93 2.83 32.29
N LYS A 570 -6.86 1.94 32.67
CA LYS A 570 -7.26 1.74 34.06
C LYS A 570 -6.05 1.38 34.94
N LYS A 571 -5.24 0.40 34.56
CA LYS A 571 -4.05 0.01 35.34
C LYS A 571 -3.08 1.18 35.47
N MET A 572 -2.87 1.94 34.39
CA MET A 572 -2.07 3.17 34.42
C MET A 572 -2.63 4.18 35.42
N ALA A 573 -3.95 4.34 35.50
CA ALA A 573 -4.60 5.25 36.44
C ALA A 573 -4.44 4.77 37.89
N GLN A 574 -4.63 3.48 38.15
CA GLN A 574 -4.45 2.87 39.47
C GLN A 574 -3.01 2.99 39.98
N ASN A 575 -2.03 2.90 39.08
CA ASN A 575 -0.61 3.04 39.40
C ASN A 575 -0.14 4.51 39.44
N GLY A 576 -1.04 5.48 39.20
CA GLY A 576 -0.70 6.91 39.16
C GLY A 576 0.17 7.33 37.96
N HIS A 577 0.28 6.49 36.92
CA HIS A 577 1.05 6.79 35.71
C HIS A 577 0.32 7.77 34.78
N ILE A 578 -1.02 7.74 34.78
CA ILE A 578 -1.87 8.69 34.05
C ILE A 578 -2.68 9.52 35.05
N GLN A 579 -2.70 10.83 34.85
CA GLN A 579 -3.41 11.80 35.68
C GLN A 579 -4.61 12.39 34.94
N ASN A 580 -5.59 12.89 35.69
CA ASN A 580 -6.83 13.49 35.18
C ASN A 580 -7.59 12.62 34.18
N TYR A 581 -7.48 11.29 34.30
CA TYR A 581 -8.19 10.38 33.42
C TYR A 581 -9.67 10.30 33.80
N SER A 582 -10.53 10.85 32.94
CA SER A 582 -11.97 10.61 33.01
C SER A 582 -12.28 9.21 32.51
N PHE A 583 -12.86 8.37 33.36
CA PHE A 583 -13.01 6.93 33.09
C PHE A 583 -13.82 6.58 31.83
N TYR A 584 -14.68 7.49 31.37
CA TYR A 584 -15.50 7.34 30.18
C TYR A 584 -14.96 8.10 28.96
N ALA A 585 -13.82 8.81 29.08
CA ALA A 585 -13.26 9.67 28.03
C ALA A 585 -13.13 8.96 26.67
N PHE A 586 -12.63 7.72 26.71
CA PHE A 586 -12.40 6.93 25.51
C PHE A 586 -13.50 5.90 25.25
N TRP A 587 -14.70 6.01 25.84
CA TRP A 587 -15.80 5.11 25.51
C TRP A 587 -16.50 5.52 24.20
N PRO A 588 -16.96 4.57 23.38
CA PRO A 588 -17.69 4.90 22.15
C PRO A 588 -19.01 5.64 22.45
N ASN A 589 -19.22 6.79 21.82
CA ASN A 589 -20.46 7.56 21.93
C ASN A 589 -21.35 7.34 20.71
N THR A 590 -22.53 6.74 20.89
CA THR A 590 -23.46 6.41 19.79
C THR A 590 -23.96 7.62 18.99
N GLU A 591 -23.90 8.82 19.56
CA GLU A 591 -24.30 10.06 18.88
C GLU A 591 -23.22 10.59 17.91
N ARG A 592 -21.95 10.18 18.11
CA ARG A 592 -20.80 10.70 17.34
C ARG A 592 -20.24 9.68 16.34
N VAL A 593 -20.34 8.39 16.66
CA VAL A 593 -19.75 7.32 15.86
C VAL A 593 -20.47 7.17 14.52
N SER A 594 -19.71 6.96 13.44
CA SER A 594 -20.30 6.73 12.12
C SER A 594 -20.92 5.33 12.01
N LYS A 595 -22.00 5.20 11.24
CA LYS A 595 -22.82 3.97 11.15
C LYS A 595 -22.00 2.71 10.81
N THR A 596 -20.95 2.87 10.00
CA THR A 596 -20.04 1.79 9.60
C THR A 596 -19.38 1.10 10.80
N PHE A 597 -19.16 1.83 11.89
CA PHE A 597 -18.49 1.35 13.10
C PHE A 597 -19.47 0.98 14.23
N PHE A 598 -20.78 1.05 14.02
CA PHE A 598 -21.78 0.56 15.00
C PHE A 598 -21.61 -0.90 15.42
N PRO A 599 -21.18 -1.84 14.56
CA PRO A 599 -20.88 -3.21 15.00
C PRO A 599 -19.87 -3.27 16.16
N LEU A 600 -18.86 -2.40 16.15
CA LEU A 600 -17.90 -2.26 17.25
C LEU A 600 -18.58 -1.70 18.51
N VAL A 601 -19.41 -0.66 18.35
CA VAL A 601 -20.11 -0.02 19.49
C VAL A 601 -21.06 -1.00 20.18
N GLU A 602 -21.87 -1.72 19.41
CA GLU A 602 -22.78 -2.75 19.93
C GLU A 602 -22.00 -3.86 20.67
N SER A 603 -20.92 -4.36 20.06
CA SER A 603 -20.07 -5.39 20.66
C SER A 603 -19.39 -4.89 21.93
N PHE A 604 -18.90 -3.65 21.94
CA PHE A 604 -18.31 -3.00 23.11
C PHE A 604 -19.30 -2.94 24.28
N TYR A 605 -20.48 -2.34 24.08
CA TYR A 605 -21.48 -2.22 25.16
C TYR A 605 -22.03 -3.58 25.60
N SER A 606 -22.14 -4.54 24.68
CA SER A 606 -22.50 -5.92 25.03
C SER A 606 -21.46 -6.58 25.93
N ALA A 607 -20.17 -6.47 25.58
CA ALA A 607 -19.09 -7.03 26.39
C ALA A 607 -19.02 -6.40 27.79
N VAL A 608 -19.21 -5.08 27.89
CA VAL A 608 -19.27 -4.36 29.18
C VAL A 608 -20.50 -4.77 30.00
N ALA A 609 -21.66 -4.97 29.37
CA ALA A 609 -22.91 -5.31 30.05
C ALA A 609 -22.98 -6.77 30.53
N GLN A 610 -22.45 -7.70 29.75
CA GLN A 610 -22.62 -9.15 29.94
C GLN A 610 -21.35 -9.85 30.48
N ASN A 611 -20.36 -9.10 30.97
CA ASN A 611 -19.06 -9.59 31.46
C ASN A 611 -18.22 -10.40 30.44
N GLY A 612 -18.31 -10.07 29.15
CA GLY A 612 -17.53 -10.68 28.07
C GLY A 612 -17.39 -12.21 28.15
N ASN A 613 -16.25 -12.76 27.71
CA ASN A 613 -15.90 -14.20 27.72
C ASN A 613 -15.74 -14.79 29.15
N GLY A 614 -16.69 -14.56 30.05
CA GLY A 614 -16.70 -15.08 31.42
C GLY A 614 -15.74 -14.37 32.39
N LYS A 615 -15.17 -13.22 32.02
CA LYS A 615 -14.32 -12.39 32.89
C LYS A 615 -15.00 -11.06 33.19
N SER A 616 -15.41 -10.89 34.44
CA SER A 616 -15.92 -9.63 34.99
C SER A 616 -14.97 -8.47 34.67
N MET A 617 -15.46 -7.49 33.90
CA MET A 617 -14.67 -6.32 33.48
C MET A 617 -14.93 -5.14 34.41
N ASP A 618 -13.96 -4.84 35.26
CA ASP A 618 -14.06 -3.73 36.21
C ASP A 618 -13.74 -2.39 35.52
N LEU A 619 -14.65 -1.91 34.67
CA LEU A 619 -14.51 -0.67 33.87
C LEU A 619 -15.31 0.52 34.42
N PHE A 620 -16.13 0.33 35.45
CA PHE A 620 -16.85 1.42 36.12
C PHE A 620 -16.05 1.88 37.34
N SER A 621 -15.96 3.20 37.57
CA SER A 621 -15.26 3.73 38.75
C SER A 621 -15.96 4.92 39.38
N ASN A 622 -15.90 4.98 40.71
CA ASN A 622 -16.35 6.09 41.54
C ASN A 622 -15.21 7.04 41.96
N GLY A 623 -14.03 6.93 41.32
CA GLY A 623 -12.82 7.68 41.65
C GLY A 623 -11.92 7.03 42.70
N HIS A 624 -12.41 6.02 43.45
CA HIS A 624 -11.65 5.32 44.49
C HIS A 624 -11.49 3.83 44.18
N SER A 625 -12.58 3.18 43.79
CA SER A 625 -12.64 1.76 43.43
C SER A 625 -13.14 1.57 42.01
N TRP A 626 -12.83 0.40 41.46
CA TRP A 626 -13.34 -0.05 40.18
C TRP A 626 -14.26 -1.25 40.38
N CYS A 627 -15.32 -1.35 39.58
CA CYS A 627 -16.25 -2.47 39.66
C CYS A 627 -16.81 -2.82 38.27
N SER A 628 -17.30 -4.04 38.15
CA SER A 628 -17.99 -4.52 36.96
C SER A 628 -19.46 -4.12 36.92
N MET A 629 -20.11 -4.34 35.77
CA MET A 629 -21.53 -4.08 35.59
C MET A 629 -22.39 -4.76 36.66
N ASP A 630 -22.07 -6.00 37.04
CA ASP A 630 -22.83 -6.77 38.04
C ASP A 630 -22.89 -6.06 39.39
N LYS A 631 -21.77 -5.48 39.80
CA LYS A 631 -21.63 -4.78 41.08
C LYS A 631 -22.13 -3.35 40.98
N ALA A 632 -21.95 -2.70 39.83
CA ALA A 632 -22.27 -1.30 39.62
C ALA A 632 -23.76 -0.98 39.89
N LYS A 633 -23.97 0.13 40.59
CA LYS A 633 -25.24 0.81 40.82
C LYS A 633 -25.09 2.27 40.39
N PHE A 634 -26.07 2.79 39.66
CA PHE A 634 -25.98 4.13 39.09
C PHE A 634 -26.97 5.06 39.79
N LEU A 635 -26.56 6.29 40.13
CA LEU A 635 -27.52 7.26 40.61
C LEU A 635 -28.47 7.69 39.48
N ASN A 636 -29.72 7.97 39.83
CA ASN A 636 -30.64 8.59 38.89
C ASN A 636 -30.11 9.99 38.51
N PRO A 637 -30.07 10.36 37.21
CA PRO A 637 -29.59 11.68 36.79
C PRO A 637 -30.33 12.85 37.44
N LYS A 638 -31.59 12.66 37.87
CA LYS A 638 -32.36 13.68 38.60
C LYS A 638 -31.83 13.93 40.01
N ILE A 639 -31.17 12.94 40.63
CA ILE A 639 -30.49 13.08 41.92
C ILE A 639 -29.15 13.77 41.69
N GLU A 640 -28.35 13.29 40.73
CA GLU A 640 -27.03 13.86 40.41
C GLU A 640 -27.10 15.35 40.02
N LYS A 641 -28.13 15.74 39.24
CA LYS A 641 -28.33 17.14 38.80
C LYS A 641 -29.06 18.02 39.81
N ASN A 642 -29.44 17.48 40.98
CA ASN A 642 -30.14 18.27 41.99
C ASN A 642 -29.16 19.24 42.69
N GLN A 643 -29.47 20.53 42.69
CA GLN A 643 -28.59 21.58 43.25
C GLN A 643 -28.29 21.41 44.74
N ALA A 644 -29.22 20.87 45.53
CA ALA A 644 -29.05 20.74 46.97
C ALA A 644 -28.43 19.40 47.38
N VAL A 645 -28.68 18.34 46.62
CA VAL A 645 -28.38 16.95 47.03
C VAL A 645 -27.35 16.26 46.14
N GLY A 646 -27.14 16.70 44.90
CA GLY A 646 -26.34 16.01 43.89
C GLY A 646 -24.88 15.80 44.31
N ASP A 647 -24.19 16.88 44.70
CA ASP A 647 -22.79 16.85 45.14
C ASP A 647 -22.59 16.06 46.44
N ILE A 648 -23.65 15.94 47.24
CA ILE A 648 -23.65 15.23 48.52
C ILE A 648 -23.92 13.74 48.30
N ALA A 649 -24.80 13.40 47.36
CA ALA A 649 -25.27 12.04 47.13
C ALA A 649 -24.11 11.06 46.90
N MET A 650 -23.16 11.40 46.02
CA MET A 650 -21.98 10.57 45.79
C MET A 650 -21.05 10.50 47.01
N LYS A 651 -20.83 11.61 47.72
CA LYS A 651 -19.99 11.66 48.93
C LYS A 651 -20.52 10.74 50.02
N VAL A 652 -21.84 10.71 50.20
CA VAL A 652 -22.51 9.83 51.18
C VAL A 652 -22.30 8.35 50.82
N PHE A 653 -22.50 7.95 49.57
CA PHE A 653 -22.24 6.56 49.19
C PHE A 653 -20.76 6.17 49.35
N LEU A 654 -19.84 7.09 49.12
CA LEU A 654 -18.42 6.86 49.40
C LEU A 654 -18.16 6.70 50.91
N SER A 655 -18.77 7.54 51.76
CA SER A 655 -18.58 7.47 53.22
C SER A 655 -19.21 6.22 53.85
N LEU A 656 -20.29 5.69 53.26
CA LEU A 656 -20.96 4.47 53.68
C LEU A 656 -20.20 3.18 53.29
N GLY A 657 -19.04 3.29 52.63
CA GLY A 657 -18.28 2.14 52.16
C GLY A 657 -18.97 1.35 51.05
N THR A 658 -20.03 1.91 50.44
CA THR A 658 -20.71 1.31 49.29
C THR A 658 -19.87 1.50 48.03
N SER A 659 -18.86 0.64 47.88
CA SER A 659 -17.83 0.67 46.83
C SER A 659 -18.32 0.52 45.38
N CYS A 660 -19.64 0.42 45.16
CA CYS A 660 -20.22 0.06 43.87
C CYS A 660 -21.21 1.10 43.31
N VAL A 661 -21.43 2.24 43.99
CA VAL A 661 -22.20 3.34 43.41
C VAL A 661 -21.29 4.18 42.53
N VAL A 662 -21.65 4.31 41.25
CA VAL A 662 -20.85 4.95 40.22
C VAL A 662 -21.72 5.97 39.46
N SER A 663 -21.12 7.11 39.11
CA SER A 663 -21.79 8.08 38.23
C SER A 663 -21.77 7.58 36.79
N LEU A 664 -22.91 7.72 36.10
CA LEU A 664 -23.08 7.29 34.71
C LEU A 664 -23.53 8.50 33.87
N PRO A 665 -22.62 9.14 33.11
CA PRO A 665 -22.95 10.28 32.28
C PRO A 665 -24.14 10.00 31.35
N THR A 666 -24.93 11.03 31.05
CA THR A 666 -26.17 10.89 30.26
C THR A 666 -25.91 10.24 28.91
N TRP A 667 -24.86 10.66 28.19
CA TRP A 667 -24.51 10.10 26.89
C TRP A 667 -24.09 8.61 26.94
N VAL A 668 -23.42 8.17 28.03
CA VAL A 668 -23.05 6.75 28.22
C VAL A 668 -24.32 5.93 28.47
N ARG A 669 -25.24 6.45 29.29
CA ARG A 669 -26.54 5.84 29.56
C ARG A 669 -27.36 5.69 28.28
N ASP A 670 -27.39 6.73 27.45
CA ASP A 670 -28.12 6.72 26.18
C ASP A 670 -27.48 5.73 25.19
N SER A 671 -26.15 5.60 25.21
CA SER A 671 -25.44 4.59 24.41
C SER A 671 -25.81 3.16 24.83
N PHE A 672 -25.89 2.87 26.13
CA PHE A 672 -26.42 1.57 26.61
C PHE A 672 -27.87 1.34 26.17
N TYR A 673 -28.71 2.37 26.19
CA TYR A 673 -30.11 2.25 25.76
C TYR A 673 -30.20 1.93 24.27
N TYR A 674 -29.40 2.61 23.46
CA TYR A 674 -29.30 2.38 22.02
C TYR A 674 -28.87 0.93 21.73
N CYS A 675 -27.88 0.41 22.45
CA CYS A 675 -27.41 -0.97 22.32
C CYS A 675 -28.32 -2.04 22.98
N GLY A 676 -29.54 -1.68 23.40
CA GLY A 676 -30.53 -2.65 23.91
C GLY A 676 -30.46 -2.95 25.41
N PHE A 677 -29.62 -2.26 26.19
CA PHE A 677 -29.43 -2.51 27.62
C PHE A 677 -30.27 -1.60 28.54
N LYS A 678 -31.35 -1.02 28.02
CA LYS A 678 -32.21 -0.06 28.75
C LYS A 678 -32.77 -0.59 30.06
N GLU A 679 -33.34 -1.79 30.05
CA GLU A 679 -33.96 -2.36 31.25
C GLU A 679 -32.92 -2.75 32.31
N MET A 680 -31.75 -3.25 31.89
CA MET A 680 -30.64 -3.54 32.80
C MET A 680 -30.17 -2.27 33.54
N ILE A 681 -29.94 -1.18 32.80
CA ILE A 681 -29.51 0.09 33.39
C ILE A 681 -30.59 0.66 34.32
N LYS A 682 -31.89 0.56 33.97
CA LYS A 682 -32.99 0.96 34.85
C LYS A 682 -33.00 0.17 36.16
N GLN A 683 -32.86 -1.16 36.11
CA GLN A 683 -32.81 -2.03 37.30
C GLN A 683 -31.62 -1.74 38.21
N LYS A 684 -30.51 -1.24 37.63
CA LYS A 684 -29.31 -0.84 38.37
C LYS A 684 -29.32 0.63 38.80
N THR A 685 -30.35 1.40 38.45
CA THR A 685 -30.45 2.83 38.78
C THR A 685 -31.15 3.04 40.12
N ILE A 686 -30.44 3.65 41.07
CA ILE A 686 -30.95 4.06 42.37
C ILE A 686 -31.83 5.30 42.17
N ASN A 687 -33.13 5.12 42.38
CA ASN A 687 -34.12 6.20 42.33
C ASN A 687 -34.26 6.90 43.69
N TRP A 688 -34.95 8.05 43.72
CA TRP A 688 -35.17 8.84 44.94
C TRP A 688 -35.64 8.01 46.16
N PRO A 689 -36.60 7.07 46.06
CA PRO A 689 -37.02 6.26 47.21
C PRO A 689 -35.91 5.36 47.76
N GLU A 690 -35.18 4.69 46.86
CA GLU A 690 -34.09 3.79 47.23
C GLU A 690 -32.92 4.58 47.83
N PHE A 691 -32.59 5.73 47.23
CA PHE A 691 -31.58 6.66 47.73
C PHE A 691 -31.83 7.05 49.20
N TYR A 692 -33.01 7.64 49.48
CA TYR A 692 -33.33 8.05 50.84
C TYR A 692 -33.51 6.87 51.79
N SER A 693 -33.97 5.71 51.34
CA SER A 693 -33.99 4.50 52.17
C SER A 693 -32.58 4.11 52.66
N ILE A 694 -31.58 4.20 51.79
CA ILE A 694 -30.19 3.89 52.14
C ILE A 694 -29.60 4.96 53.05
N VAL A 695 -29.81 6.25 52.73
CA VAL A 695 -29.32 7.37 53.55
C VAL A 695 -29.91 7.33 54.95
N LEU A 696 -31.23 7.16 55.08
CA LEU A 696 -31.94 7.17 56.36
C LEU A 696 -31.53 5.98 57.26
N LYS A 697 -31.26 4.81 56.68
CA LYS A 697 -30.74 3.65 57.43
C LYS A 697 -29.33 3.87 57.99
N ASN A 698 -28.55 4.76 57.39
CA ASN A 698 -27.15 4.99 57.75
C ASN A 698 -26.86 6.44 58.19
N LEU A 699 -27.88 7.17 58.65
CA LEU A 699 -27.77 8.59 59.09
C LEU A 699 -26.67 8.83 60.13
N SER A 700 -26.35 7.85 60.97
CA SER A 700 -25.31 7.95 62.00
C SER A 700 -23.89 7.92 61.43
N ALA A 701 -23.71 7.42 60.21
CA ALA A 701 -22.42 7.34 59.51
C ALA A 701 -22.19 8.51 58.54
N VAL A 702 -23.15 9.44 58.42
CA VAL A 702 -23.04 10.65 57.60
C VAL A 702 -22.66 11.82 58.49
N ASP A 703 -21.73 12.67 58.06
CA ASP A 703 -21.33 13.85 58.80
C ASP A 703 -22.50 14.82 59.01
N THR A 704 -22.46 15.57 60.10
CA THR A 704 -23.59 16.40 60.56
C THR A 704 -24.03 17.44 59.52
N HIS A 705 -23.09 18.01 58.75
CA HIS A 705 -23.40 19.02 57.75
C HIS A 705 -24.18 18.42 56.57
N ASN A 706 -23.65 17.36 55.95
CA ASN A 706 -24.30 16.67 54.84
C ASN A 706 -25.62 16.02 55.29
N ARG A 707 -25.67 15.48 56.51
CA ARG A 707 -26.88 14.88 57.10
C ARG A 707 -28.03 15.88 57.15
N ASN A 708 -27.80 17.08 57.66
CA ASN A 708 -28.83 18.10 57.78
C ASN A 708 -29.33 18.55 56.40
N LEU A 709 -28.43 18.73 55.44
CA LEU A 709 -28.78 19.06 54.06
C LEU A 709 -29.65 17.98 53.39
N LEU A 710 -29.33 16.70 53.58
CA LEU A 710 -30.11 15.59 53.03
C LEU A 710 -31.51 15.53 53.63
N VAL A 711 -31.63 15.68 54.95
CA VAL A 711 -32.93 15.63 55.66
C VAL A 711 -33.83 16.80 55.25
N LEU A 712 -33.27 18.00 55.10
CA LEU A 712 -34.02 19.19 54.68
C LEU A 712 -34.52 19.12 53.23
N ASN A 713 -33.91 18.28 52.39
CA ASN A 713 -34.23 18.17 50.96
C ASN A 713 -34.92 16.86 50.58
N ILE A 714 -35.56 16.16 51.54
CA ILE A 714 -36.39 14.98 51.25
C ILE A 714 -37.59 15.41 50.39
N PRO A 715 -37.79 14.83 49.19
CA PRO A 715 -38.93 15.13 48.35
C PRO A 715 -40.25 14.86 49.09
N ILE A 716 -41.17 15.83 49.08
CA ILE A 716 -42.47 15.74 49.76
C ILE A 716 -43.26 14.48 49.35
N GLN A 717 -43.13 14.06 48.09
CA GLN A 717 -43.75 12.84 47.56
C GLN A 717 -43.28 11.56 48.25
N LEU A 718 -42.05 11.53 48.78
CA LEU A 718 -41.52 10.40 49.54
C LEU A 718 -42.05 10.33 50.97
N LEU A 719 -42.28 11.50 51.59
CA LEU A 719 -42.90 11.60 52.91
C LEU A 719 -44.37 11.13 52.87
N ALA A 720 -45.04 11.24 51.72
CA ALA A 720 -46.43 10.81 51.53
C ALA A 720 -46.62 9.31 51.18
N MET A 721 -45.57 8.61 50.74
CA MET A 721 -45.68 7.25 50.18
C MET A 721 -45.47 6.09 51.19
N GLN A 722 -45.10 6.34 52.46
CA GLN A 722 -44.89 5.26 53.44
C GLN A 722 -45.46 5.54 54.83
N ASN A 723 -46.50 4.78 55.21
CA ASN A 723 -47.08 4.71 56.56
C ASN A 723 -46.11 4.19 57.65
N HIS A 724 -44.86 3.80 57.31
CA HIS A 724 -43.87 3.27 58.24
C HIS A 724 -42.97 4.33 58.91
N PHE A 725 -43.13 5.62 58.59
CA PHE A 725 -42.31 6.70 59.16
C PHE A 725 -42.90 7.36 60.42
N HIS A 726 -44.01 6.85 60.99
CA HIS A 726 -44.58 7.41 62.22
C HIS A 726 -43.65 7.31 63.44
N SER A 727 -42.75 6.31 63.50
CA SER A 727 -41.71 6.26 64.54
C SER A 727 -40.49 7.16 64.27
N PHE A 728 -40.38 7.71 63.05
CA PHE A 728 -39.26 8.57 62.63
C PHE A 728 -39.62 10.06 62.58
N SER A 729 -40.90 10.41 62.39
CA SER A 729 -41.39 11.79 62.62
C SER A 729 -41.02 12.27 64.04
N LEU A 730 -41.09 11.37 65.03
CA LEU A 730 -40.61 11.62 66.39
C LEU A 730 -39.08 11.76 66.50
N ARG A 731 -38.28 11.07 65.68
CA ARG A 731 -36.81 11.17 65.69
C ARG A 731 -36.27 12.41 64.97
N ILE A 732 -36.92 12.87 63.90
CA ILE A 732 -36.53 14.12 63.21
C ILE A 732 -36.84 15.33 64.10
N THR A 733 -37.94 15.29 64.86
CA THR A 733 -38.28 16.33 65.86
C THR A 733 -37.36 16.32 67.09
N LEU A 734 -36.57 15.25 67.30
CA LEU A 734 -35.58 15.12 68.37
C LEU A 734 -34.13 15.40 67.91
N LEU A 735 -33.91 15.57 66.60
CA LEU A 735 -32.60 15.83 65.98
C LEU A 735 -32.46 17.23 65.38
N MET A 736 -33.58 17.96 65.19
CA MET A 736 -33.63 19.43 65.12
C MET A 736 -33.68 19.99 66.53
#